data_AF-A0A2D6DTU4-F1
#
_entry.id   AF-A0A2D6DTU4-F1
#
_cell.length_a   1.000
_cell.length_b   1.000
_cell.length_c   1.000
_cell.angle_alpha   90.00
_cell.angle_beta   90.00
_cell.angle_gamma   90.00
#
_symmetry.space_group_name_H-M   'P 1'
#
loop_
_entity.id
_entity.type
_entity.pdbx_description
1 polymer ?
#
loop_
_entity_poly.entity_id
_entity_poly.type
_entity_poly.pdbx_seq_one_letter_code
_entity_poly.pdbx_strand_id
1 'polypeptide(L)'
;MNEGPMELPSLPSFLRQRSGSVLVALLLLSGTITSPATPLRVATLNVEFGLGDPGSTSFEATEDVLERINADVVALQEMTRADFDGSPSSFGSLATTLGYPHVHAATTQRVLDSGLRTAFMSRYPLTSTFNIASPPGALDMVRQIPAIVVDVPGTVADPTILTLHLKCCLDLDDPFRRAVELKRSRDFLTQRGLTAEDNLIILGDFNLIGGDFVYSEIPPGLPRSFILGEDIVFPVNYYTNPADYFLPWSMAAIGSTQLNGSVITQGSSQLDFILATRALRNRPYAGEIYNSALDVDNQTGLPKAGQPLPERTSPNASDHLAVFADFNLTSRDSLVLRISATEVAESDPSGSAFLTVELPSPPDPGETVEILLTSSDPGEAVPVTSTLLFVSGQATQTVDISPQLDGLVDGSREVLFTASATGFTPATARLRVTDSSSEVYAISNIGQPVVEALENFNGLSPPPRWTVSGGPWRGRDTGTLGMVGLYSFGNDGSLGLLLGSEPVSAVTSFRNDTDTTLTALEIAYDAEQWRSFSGERVDLITVEVYVAGRPIALPDLTFTTDSPLGIEGPITNGITTSLTTRLEGILIPPGATFELDFTASPGQPVTEVEDYVRLNEFHYDNTGADLNEFLEILVAPGYQGTPQEVEVYLYNGNGGGIYGQHPLTSFTLEQTLPSGHRLYSKLIPRIQNGPDGIALVVNNDIVEFVSYEGTVTATEGPANGLTSTDIEVAQSNPVPAPGTGSLGLNGSLEWTRFLNRSTPGQLNDGQLLGPSLIPGIAIDNITVTAIADRDQDGIPDHIEEQLGTNPQLSDSDNDGIPDGDEDTDGDGQSNLAEILVTGTDPRDLSSRFALTVAASPTTPGEFLLSYPTLLGRTYTIFRSNDLSNWQPVSSNVGTGRIHLLSAAPDPRSSSSFFRVEVTMER
;
A
#
# COMPACT_ATOMS: atom_id res chain seq x y z
N MET A 1 -29.14 27.25 -60.59
CA MET A 1 -30.52 26.89 -60.20
C MET A 1 -30.68 27.30 -58.75
N ASN A 2 -31.64 28.21 -58.52
CA ASN A 2 -32.33 28.64 -57.30
C ASN A 2 -32.26 27.67 -56.11
N GLU A 3 -32.27 28.08 -54.84
CA GLU A 3 -32.55 29.33 -54.10
C GLU A 3 -31.97 29.10 -52.68
N GLY A 4 -31.27 30.03 -52.01
CA GLY A 4 -31.86 31.11 -51.20
C GLY A 4 -31.83 30.79 -49.68
N PRO A 5 -31.81 31.78 -48.76
CA PRO A 5 -30.55 32.24 -48.12
C PRO A 5 -30.64 32.59 -46.60
N MET A 6 -29.58 33.29 -46.11
CA MET A 6 -29.41 34.20 -44.93
C MET A 6 -28.78 33.61 -43.65
N GLU A 7 -27.51 33.87 -43.28
CA GLU A 7 -26.76 35.11 -42.84
C GLU A 7 -27.16 35.65 -41.45
N LEU A 8 -26.30 35.48 -40.42
CA LEU A 8 -25.37 36.45 -39.76
C LEU A 8 -26.04 37.27 -38.60
N PRO A 9 -25.33 37.99 -37.67
CA PRO A 9 -23.92 38.03 -37.25
C PRO A 9 -23.67 38.17 -35.70
N SER A 10 -22.39 38.36 -35.34
CA SER A 10 -21.73 38.69 -34.05
C SER A 10 -22.10 40.00 -33.31
N LEU A 11 -21.74 40.12 -32.00
CA LEU A 11 -21.16 41.28 -31.23
C LEU A 11 -21.46 41.15 -29.67
N PRO A 12 -21.02 42.03 -28.73
CA PRO A 12 -19.72 42.10 -28.04
C PRO A 12 -19.83 42.26 -26.47
N SER A 13 -18.72 42.68 -25.85
CA SER A 13 -18.37 42.84 -24.42
C SER A 13 -18.91 44.08 -23.64
N PHE A 14 -18.89 43.96 -22.29
CA PHE A 14 -18.68 44.97 -21.21
C PHE A 14 -19.84 45.60 -20.38
N LEU A 15 -19.54 45.68 -19.05
CA LEU A 15 -20.07 46.49 -17.91
C LEU A 15 -21.18 45.89 -17.02
N ARG A 16 -20.84 45.40 -15.80
CA ARG A 16 -20.73 46.12 -14.49
C ARG A 16 -22.09 46.56 -13.90
N GLN A 17 -22.53 45.90 -12.81
CA GLN A 17 -22.68 46.45 -11.44
C GLN A 17 -23.74 45.71 -10.59
N ARG A 18 -23.28 45.30 -9.40
CA ARG A 18 -23.93 45.36 -8.08
C ARG A 18 -25.29 44.66 -7.82
N SER A 19 -25.18 43.74 -6.85
CA SER A 19 -26.07 43.56 -5.69
C SER A 19 -27.36 42.78 -5.90
N GLY A 20 -27.53 41.74 -5.08
CA GLY A 20 -28.85 41.23 -4.71
C GLY A 20 -28.97 39.73 -4.82
N SER A 21 -28.96 39.07 -3.67
CA SER A 21 -29.30 37.67 -3.44
C SER A 21 -30.50 37.21 -4.27
N VAL A 22 -30.34 36.15 -5.07
CA VAL A 22 -31.45 35.34 -5.56
C VAL A 22 -31.09 33.87 -5.42
N LEU A 23 -31.85 33.23 -4.54
CA LEU A 23 -31.97 31.80 -4.31
C LEU A 23 -32.28 31.10 -5.65
N VAL A 24 -31.37 30.28 -6.17
CA VAL A 24 -31.66 29.34 -7.25
C VAL A 24 -31.49 27.94 -6.68
N ALA A 25 -32.62 27.28 -6.44
CA ALA A 25 -32.69 25.87 -6.13
C ALA A 25 -32.18 25.08 -7.34
N LEU A 26 -30.98 24.51 -7.22
CA LEU A 26 -30.48 23.51 -8.15
C LEU A 26 -30.92 22.14 -7.64
N LEU A 27 -31.71 21.44 -8.44
CA LEU A 27 -32.03 20.02 -8.25
C LEU A 27 -30.72 19.22 -8.20
N LEU A 28 -30.38 18.71 -7.01
CA LEU A 28 -29.40 17.63 -6.86
C LEU A 28 -30.09 16.32 -7.24
N LEU A 29 -29.89 15.88 -8.47
CA LEU A 29 -29.94 14.46 -8.83
C LEU A 29 -28.64 13.81 -8.33
N SER A 30 -28.52 13.65 -7.01
CA SER A 30 -27.55 12.73 -6.43
C SER A 30 -28.17 11.34 -6.42
N GLY A 31 -27.75 10.49 -7.35
CA GLY A 31 -27.98 9.06 -7.24
C GLY A 31 -27.27 8.56 -5.98
N THR A 32 -28.01 8.40 -4.90
CA THR A 32 -27.55 7.70 -3.71
C THR A 32 -27.44 6.23 -4.07
N ILE A 33 -26.22 5.71 -4.20
CA ILE A 33 -26.01 4.27 -4.08
C ILE A 33 -26.07 3.96 -2.58
N THR A 34 -27.27 4.03 -2.00
CA THR A 34 -27.61 3.24 -0.83
C THR A 34 -27.67 1.79 -1.32
N SER A 35 -26.97 0.86 -0.69
CA SER A 35 -27.33 -0.56 -0.87
C SER A 35 -28.83 -0.67 -0.57
N PRO A 36 -29.67 -1.15 -1.51
CA PRO A 36 -31.10 -1.16 -1.28
C PRO A 36 -31.38 -2.08 -0.09
N ALA A 37 -32.13 -1.57 0.89
CA ALA A 37 -32.70 -2.44 1.90
C ALA A 37 -33.58 -3.47 1.18
N THR A 38 -33.38 -4.75 1.49
CA THR A 38 -34.12 -5.83 0.85
C THR A 38 -35.46 -5.99 1.57
N PRO A 39 -36.60 -5.74 0.91
CA PRO A 39 -37.90 -5.87 1.54
C PRO A 39 -38.20 -7.35 1.82
N LEU A 40 -38.83 -7.61 2.96
CA LEU A 40 -39.36 -8.92 3.36
C LEU A 40 -40.78 -8.74 3.86
N ARG A 41 -41.74 -9.41 3.23
CA ARG A 41 -43.11 -9.54 3.74
C ARG A 41 -43.33 -10.88 4.40
N VAL A 42 -43.87 -10.88 5.61
CA VAL A 42 -44.29 -12.09 6.32
C VAL A 42 -45.77 -12.06 6.61
N ALA A 43 -46.44 -13.22 6.58
CA ALA A 43 -47.85 -13.36 6.91
C ALA A 43 -48.12 -14.58 7.79
N THR A 44 -49.20 -14.52 8.56
CA THR A 44 -49.70 -15.63 9.36
C THR A 44 -51.22 -15.76 9.26
N LEU A 45 -51.71 -16.99 9.22
CA LEU A 45 -53.14 -17.31 9.18
C LEU A 45 -53.42 -18.65 9.87
N ASN A 46 -54.29 -18.63 10.87
CA ASN A 46 -54.97 -19.85 11.33
C ASN A 46 -56.06 -20.20 10.30
N VAL A 47 -56.09 -21.45 9.81
CA VAL A 47 -57.00 -21.86 8.71
C VAL A 47 -58.25 -22.60 9.19
N GLU A 48 -58.59 -22.53 10.48
CA GLU A 48 -59.80 -23.13 11.08
C GLU A 48 -60.02 -24.61 10.72
N PHE A 49 -59.38 -25.50 11.48
CA PHE A 49 -59.48 -26.96 11.30
C PHE A 49 -59.12 -27.49 9.88
N GLY A 50 -58.19 -26.84 9.20
CA GLY A 50 -57.53 -27.33 7.99
C GLY A 50 -57.96 -26.63 6.70
N LEU A 51 -57.20 -26.82 5.62
CA LEU A 51 -57.45 -26.13 4.35
C LEU A 51 -58.70 -26.67 3.63
N GLY A 52 -59.01 -27.94 3.85
CA GLY A 52 -59.96 -28.69 3.02
C GLY A 52 -59.31 -29.24 1.75
N ASP A 53 -60.12 -29.91 0.92
CA ASP A 53 -59.66 -30.43 -0.37
C ASP A 53 -59.48 -29.27 -1.38
N PRO A 54 -58.49 -29.33 -2.30
CA PRO A 54 -58.38 -28.36 -3.40
C PRO A 54 -59.69 -28.23 -4.19
N GLY A 55 -60.12 -27.01 -4.48
CA GLY A 55 -61.44 -26.72 -5.08
C GLY A 55 -62.59 -26.55 -4.07
N SER A 56 -62.36 -26.79 -2.77
CA SER A 56 -63.35 -26.47 -1.73
C SER A 56 -63.39 -24.97 -1.43
N THR A 57 -64.50 -24.49 -0.89
CA THR A 57 -64.67 -23.05 -0.61
C THR A 57 -63.64 -22.49 0.37
N SER A 58 -63.24 -23.25 1.40
CA SER A 58 -62.20 -22.84 2.36
C SER A 58 -60.81 -22.82 1.74
N PHE A 59 -60.50 -23.81 0.90
CA PHE A 59 -59.23 -23.90 0.20
C PHE A 59 -59.04 -22.72 -0.75
N GLU A 60 -60.00 -22.49 -1.65
CA GLU A 60 -59.94 -21.40 -2.64
C GLU A 60 -59.92 -20.03 -1.97
N ALA A 61 -60.72 -19.84 -0.90
CA ALA A 61 -60.72 -18.58 -0.17
C ALA A 61 -59.40 -18.32 0.57
N THR A 62 -58.76 -19.38 1.10
CA THR A 62 -57.44 -19.28 1.72
C THR A 62 -56.37 -18.96 0.68
N GLU A 63 -56.43 -19.61 -0.48
CA GLU A 63 -55.57 -19.32 -1.62
C GLU A 63 -55.70 -17.85 -2.05
N ASP A 64 -56.91 -17.38 -2.29
CA ASP A 64 -57.21 -16.00 -2.68
C ASP A 64 -56.65 -14.98 -1.66
N VAL A 65 -56.89 -15.21 -0.36
CA VAL A 65 -56.39 -14.33 0.72
C VAL A 65 -54.87 -14.25 0.73
N LEU A 66 -54.18 -15.39 0.63
CA LEU A 66 -52.71 -15.44 0.66
C LEU A 66 -52.10 -14.89 -0.63
N GLU A 67 -52.72 -15.13 -1.80
CA GLU A 67 -52.33 -14.54 -3.08
C GLU A 67 -52.46 -13.01 -3.02
N ARG A 68 -53.57 -12.51 -2.48
CA ARG A 68 -53.83 -11.08 -2.30
C ARG A 68 -52.80 -10.40 -1.40
N ILE A 69 -52.43 -11.03 -0.29
CA ILE A 69 -51.39 -10.53 0.63
C ILE A 69 -50.00 -10.60 -0.01
N ASN A 70 -49.74 -11.64 -0.80
CA ASN A 70 -48.51 -11.84 -1.57
C ASN A 70 -47.22 -11.79 -0.71
N ALA A 71 -47.22 -12.48 0.43
CA ALA A 71 -46.07 -12.52 1.32
C ALA A 71 -44.88 -13.31 0.75
N ASP A 72 -43.69 -13.09 1.29
CA ASP A 72 -42.50 -13.88 0.96
C ASP A 72 -42.39 -15.13 1.84
N VAL A 73 -42.88 -15.02 3.07
CA VAL A 73 -42.95 -16.11 4.04
C VAL A 73 -44.35 -16.13 4.66
N VAL A 74 -45.02 -17.29 4.60
CA VAL A 74 -46.35 -17.51 5.19
C VAL A 74 -46.25 -18.59 6.26
N ALA A 75 -46.89 -18.35 7.41
CA ALA A 75 -47.11 -19.38 8.42
C ALA A 75 -48.60 -19.72 8.56
N LEU A 76 -48.91 -21.01 8.63
CA LEU A 76 -50.27 -21.52 8.77
C LEU A 76 -50.43 -22.29 10.09
N GLN A 77 -51.55 -22.07 10.76
CA GLN A 77 -51.97 -22.77 11.98
C GLN A 77 -53.24 -23.59 11.74
N GLU A 78 -53.57 -24.51 12.65
CA GLU A 78 -54.69 -25.48 12.53
C GLU A 78 -54.67 -26.41 11.30
N MET A 79 -53.49 -26.62 10.72
CA MET A 79 -53.32 -27.58 9.64
C MET A 79 -53.59 -29.00 10.16
N THR A 80 -54.56 -29.69 9.58
CA THR A 80 -54.93 -31.05 9.98
C THR A 80 -53.98 -32.09 9.39
N ARG A 81 -54.08 -33.32 9.89
CA ARG A 81 -53.39 -34.46 9.27
C ARG A 81 -53.71 -34.62 7.78
N ALA A 82 -54.98 -34.43 7.38
CA ALA A 82 -55.42 -34.64 6.00
C ALA A 82 -54.73 -33.67 5.02
N ASP A 83 -54.40 -32.46 5.46
CA ASP A 83 -53.74 -31.44 4.62
C ASP A 83 -52.32 -31.86 4.17
N PHE A 84 -51.70 -32.81 4.85
CA PHE A 84 -50.37 -33.36 4.53
C PHE A 84 -50.43 -34.75 3.88
N ASP A 85 -51.60 -35.36 3.79
CA ASP A 85 -51.79 -36.68 3.17
C ASP A 85 -52.09 -36.51 1.66
N GLY A 86 -51.66 -37.46 0.82
CA GLY A 86 -51.84 -37.41 -0.64
C GLY A 86 -50.62 -36.93 -1.43
N SER A 87 -50.71 -36.95 -2.77
CA SER A 87 -49.62 -36.55 -3.68
C SER A 87 -50.17 -35.91 -4.97
N PRO A 88 -50.23 -34.57 -5.08
CA PRO A 88 -49.90 -33.60 -4.02
C PRO A 88 -50.95 -33.61 -2.90
N SER A 89 -50.54 -33.28 -1.67
CA SER A 89 -51.47 -33.01 -0.55
C SER A 89 -52.13 -31.63 -0.71
N SER A 90 -53.14 -31.28 0.10
CA SER A 90 -53.74 -29.93 0.08
C SER A 90 -52.69 -28.85 0.35
N PHE A 91 -51.85 -29.03 1.37
CA PHE A 91 -50.75 -28.11 1.68
C PHE A 91 -49.73 -28.00 0.53
N GLY A 92 -49.35 -29.14 -0.08
CA GLY A 92 -48.46 -29.14 -1.23
C GLY A 92 -49.06 -28.47 -2.46
N SER A 93 -50.37 -28.61 -2.66
CA SER A 93 -51.12 -27.97 -3.75
C SER A 93 -51.14 -26.46 -3.56
N LEU A 94 -51.49 -25.98 -2.35
CA LEU A 94 -51.50 -24.56 -2.01
C LEU A 94 -50.12 -23.91 -2.19
N ALA A 95 -49.06 -24.54 -1.67
CA ALA A 95 -47.69 -24.05 -1.82
C ALA A 95 -47.27 -23.97 -3.30
N THR A 96 -47.64 -24.98 -4.09
CA THR A 96 -47.33 -25.02 -5.52
C THR A 96 -48.07 -23.93 -6.29
N THR A 97 -49.38 -23.76 -6.04
CA THR A 97 -50.20 -22.78 -6.75
C THR A 97 -49.74 -21.35 -6.46
N LEU A 98 -49.40 -21.04 -5.21
CA LEU A 98 -48.95 -19.71 -4.80
C LEU A 98 -47.43 -19.44 -5.01
N GLY A 99 -46.69 -20.43 -5.52
CA GLY A 99 -45.27 -20.27 -5.87
C GLY A 99 -44.30 -20.27 -4.68
N TYR A 100 -44.54 -21.09 -3.66
CA TYR A 100 -43.64 -21.29 -2.52
C TYR A 100 -42.90 -22.63 -2.63
N PRO A 101 -41.70 -22.68 -3.23
CA PRO A 101 -40.95 -23.93 -3.45
C PRO A 101 -40.35 -24.51 -2.17
N HIS A 102 -40.28 -23.73 -1.08
CA HIS A 102 -39.68 -24.15 0.17
C HIS A 102 -40.72 -24.20 1.28
N VAL A 103 -40.95 -25.39 1.84
CA VAL A 103 -41.96 -25.61 2.88
C VAL A 103 -41.35 -26.33 4.08
N HIS A 104 -41.87 -26.04 5.28
CA HIS A 104 -41.49 -26.75 6.51
C HIS A 104 -42.70 -26.93 7.41
N ALA A 105 -42.95 -28.14 7.90
CA ALA A 105 -44.10 -28.43 8.76
C ALA A 105 -43.65 -29.04 10.09
N ALA A 106 -44.26 -28.56 11.18
CA ALA A 106 -44.05 -29.08 12.53
C ALA A 106 -44.30 -30.58 12.59
N THR A 107 -43.45 -31.41 13.19
CA THR A 107 -43.77 -32.86 13.34
C THR A 107 -44.73 -33.10 14.52
N THR A 108 -45.16 -34.34 14.72
CA THR A 108 -46.04 -34.75 15.82
C THR A 108 -45.29 -35.46 16.96
N GLN A 109 -43.97 -35.27 17.05
CA GLN A 109 -43.16 -35.93 18.08
C GLN A 109 -43.20 -35.17 19.41
N ARG A 110 -43.37 -35.90 20.52
CA ARG A 110 -43.33 -35.36 21.90
C ARG A 110 -44.28 -34.19 22.13
N VAL A 111 -45.53 -34.35 21.70
CA VAL A 111 -46.62 -33.39 21.85
C VAL A 111 -47.90 -34.08 22.32
N LEU A 112 -48.80 -33.32 22.94
CA LEU A 112 -50.08 -33.82 23.43
C LEU A 112 -51.13 -33.96 22.33
N ASP A 113 -51.10 -33.06 21.33
CA ASP A 113 -51.99 -33.08 20.17
C ASP A 113 -51.20 -33.43 18.90
N SER A 114 -51.67 -34.45 18.19
CA SER A 114 -51.10 -34.90 16.92
C SER A 114 -52.07 -34.72 15.74
N GLY A 115 -53.24 -34.13 15.99
CA GLY A 115 -54.28 -33.87 14.99
C GLY A 115 -54.09 -32.56 14.25
N LEU A 116 -53.56 -31.53 14.92
CA LEU A 116 -53.30 -30.20 14.36
C LEU A 116 -51.81 -29.86 14.38
N ARG A 117 -51.34 -29.18 13.33
CA ARG A 117 -49.93 -28.81 13.10
C ARG A 117 -49.84 -27.36 12.62
N THR A 118 -48.63 -26.84 12.64
CA THR A 118 -48.28 -25.56 12.01
C THR A 118 -47.28 -25.79 10.89
N ALA A 119 -47.28 -24.91 9.89
CA ALA A 119 -46.38 -25.03 8.75
C ALA A 119 -45.97 -23.66 8.20
N PHE A 120 -44.83 -23.64 7.52
CA PHE A 120 -44.29 -22.51 6.78
C PHE A 120 -44.26 -22.80 5.29
N MET A 121 -44.49 -21.75 4.50
CA MET A 121 -44.22 -21.68 3.07
C MET A 121 -43.34 -20.46 2.81
N SER A 122 -42.26 -20.61 2.04
CA SER A 122 -41.33 -19.53 1.71
C SER A 122 -40.94 -19.53 0.23
N ARG A 123 -40.86 -18.33 -0.33
CA ARG A 123 -40.33 -18.09 -1.68
C ARG A 123 -38.82 -18.24 -1.74
N TYR A 124 -38.19 -18.07 -0.59
CA TYR A 124 -36.75 -18.07 -0.43
C TYR A 124 -36.27 -19.40 0.20
N PRO A 125 -35.03 -19.84 -0.09
CA PRO A 125 -34.48 -21.06 0.49
C PRO A 125 -34.45 -21.03 2.02
N LEU A 126 -34.60 -22.20 2.64
CA LEU A 126 -34.46 -22.35 4.09
C LEU A 126 -33.06 -22.89 4.40
N THR A 127 -32.19 -22.09 5.03
CA THR A 127 -30.84 -22.51 5.43
C THR A 127 -30.87 -23.43 6.64
N SER A 128 -31.91 -23.33 7.46
CA SER A 128 -32.13 -24.20 8.62
C SER A 128 -33.61 -24.29 8.97
N THR A 129 -34.03 -25.46 9.45
CA THR A 129 -35.38 -25.70 9.96
C THR A 129 -35.33 -26.43 11.29
N PHE A 130 -36.25 -26.09 12.19
CA PHE A 130 -36.31 -26.62 13.55
C PHE A 130 -37.75 -26.94 13.93
N ASN A 131 -37.90 -27.86 14.88
CA ASN A 131 -39.16 -28.21 15.51
C ASN A 131 -38.97 -28.25 17.02
N ILE A 132 -39.37 -27.18 17.68
CA ILE A 132 -39.28 -27.03 19.14
C ILE A 132 -40.36 -27.93 19.75
N ALA A 133 -39.93 -28.84 20.62
CA ALA A 133 -40.75 -29.87 21.26
C ALA A 133 -40.42 -29.96 22.75
N SER A 134 -41.24 -30.67 23.52
CA SER A 134 -40.94 -30.93 24.94
C SER A 134 -39.55 -31.59 25.09
N PRO A 135 -38.74 -31.18 26.09
CA PRO A 135 -37.44 -31.78 26.35
C PRO A 135 -37.57 -33.27 26.71
N PRO A 136 -36.50 -34.07 26.60
CA PRO A 136 -36.53 -35.47 27.02
C PRO A 136 -37.06 -35.62 28.45
N GLY A 137 -38.02 -36.53 28.65
CA GLY A 137 -38.68 -36.76 29.94
C GLY A 137 -39.94 -35.91 30.20
N ALA A 138 -40.20 -34.90 29.37
CA ALA A 138 -41.41 -34.07 29.45
C ALA A 138 -42.41 -34.38 28.33
N LEU A 139 -43.68 -34.06 28.58
CA LEU A 139 -44.78 -34.05 27.61
C LEU A 139 -45.73 -32.90 27.97
N ASP A 140 -45.23 -31.68 27.79
CA ASP A 140 -45.84 -30.42 28.25
C ASP A 140 -46.16 -29.41 27.15
N MET A 141 -45.83 -29.72 25.89
CA MET A 141 -46.25 -28.95 24.72
C MET A 141 -47.51 -29.52 24.10
N VAL A 142 -48.45 -28.66 23.71
CA VAL A 142 -49.66 -29.08 23.01
C VAL A 142 -49.30 -29.48 21.58
N ARG A 143 -48.51 -28.65 20.91
CA ARG A 143 -48.00 -28.86 19.55
C ARG A 143 -46.55 -28.39 19.45
N GLN A 144 -45.84 -28.85 18.43
CA GLN A 144 -44.48 -28.37 18.18
C GLN A 144 -44.53 -26.95 17.62
N ILE A 145 -43.52 -26.15 17.95
CA ILE A 145 -43.33 -24.80 17.41
C ILE A 145 -42.21 -24.90 16.36
N PRO A 146 -42.53 -24.81 15.05
CA PRO A 146 -41.50 -24.82 14.03
C PRO A 146 -40.82 -23.46 13.97
N ALA A 147 -39.53 -23.49 13.62
CA ALA A 147 -38.72 -22.31 13.35
C ALA A 147 -37.92 -22.51 12.06
N ILE A 148 -37.71 -21.44 11.31
CA ILE A 148 -36.95 -21.45 10.06
C ILE A 148 -35.93 -20.32 10.03
N VAL A 149 -34.85 -20.51 9.28
CA VAL A 149 -33.91 -19.45 8.89
C VAL A 149 -34.00 -19.32 7.37
N VAL A 150 -34.29 -18.13 6.88
CA VAL A 150 -34.65 -17.88 5.47
C VAL A 150 -33.50 -17.14 4.78
N ASP A 151 -32.96 -17.71 3.71
CA ASP A 151 -31.92 -17.10 2.87
C ASP A 151 -32.53 -16.01 1.99
N VAL A 152 -32.57 -14.77 2.47
CA VAL A 152 -33.16 -13.67 1.70
C VAL A 152 -32.10 -13.08 0.78
N PRO A 153 -32.28 -13.14 -0.56
CA PRO A 153 -31.27 -12.70 -1.51
C PRO A 153 -30.84 -11.25 -1.29
N GLY A 154 -29.52 -11.01 -1.24
CA GLY A 154 -28.97 -9.66 -1.01
C GLY A 154 -28.82 -9.29 0.47
N THR A 155 -29.08 -10.22 1.38
CA THR A 155 -28.83 -10.04 2.82
C THR A 155 -27.72 -11.00 3.29
N VAL A 156 -26.99 -10.62 4.34
CA VAL A 156 -25.95 -11.47 4.99
C VAL A 156 -26.34 -11.85 6.42
N ALA A 157 -27.53 -11.41 6.85
CA ALA A 157 -28.07 -11.63 8.19
C ALA A 157 -29.50 -12.18 8.03
N ASP A 158 -29.59 -13.48 7.71
CA ASP A 158 -30.84 -14.16 7.44
C ASP A 158 -31.81 -14.08 8.61
N PRO A 159 -33.11 -13.80 8.38
CA PRO A 159 -34.09 -13.77 9.44
C PRO A 159 -34.40 -15.16 9.99
N THR A 160 -34.47 -15.25 11.32
CA THR A 160 -35.03 -16.41 12.03
C THR A 160 -36.51 -16.16 12.33
N ILE A 161 -37.40 -17.06 11.93
CA ILE A 161 -38.85 -16.90 12.05
C ILE A 161 -39.46 -18.11 12.78
N LEU A 162 -40.25 -17.85 13.83
CA LEU A 162 -41.01 -18.86 14.58
C LEU A 162 -42.50 -18.66 14.34
N THR A 163 -43.26 -19.76 14.24
CA THR A 163 -44.73 -19.71 14.22
C THR A 163 -45.35 -20.39 15.42
N LEU A 164 -46.15 -19.64 16.17
CA LEU A 164 -46.85 -20.11 17.36
C LEU A 164 -48.28 -20.51 17.02
N HIS A 165 -48.73 -21.54 17.71
CA HIS A 165 -50.13 -21.93 17.79
C HIS A 165 -50.33 -22.49 19.19
N LEU A 166 -50.50 -21.58 20.15
CA LEU A 166 -50.50 -21.94 21.57
C LEU A 166 -51.83 -22.57 21.98
N LYS A 167 -51.85 -23.25 23.12
CA LYS A 167 -53.06 -23.85 23.67
C LYS A 167 -54.24 -22.86 23.67
N CYS A 168 -55.33 -23.21 22.97
CA CYS A 168 -56.58 -22.45 22.95
C CYS A 168 -57.26 -22.42 24.32
N CYS A 169 -58.35 -21.64 24.37
CA CYS A 169 -59.44 -21.80 25.33
C CYS A 169 -59.14 -21.22 26.73
N LEU A 170 -60.14 -21.30 27.60
CA LEU A 170 -60.19 -20.58 28.89
C LEU A 170 -60.37 -21.53 30.09
N ASP A 171 -60.03 -22.82 29.94
CA ASP A 171 -59.99 -23.72 31.09
C ASP A 171 -58.86 -23.30 32.06
N LEU A 172 -58.97 -23.69 33.32
CA LEU A 172 -58.10 -23.22 34.40
C LEU A 172 -56.60 -23.49 34.16
N ASP A 173 -56.27 -24.57 33.42
CA ASP A 173 -54.91 -24.96 33.08
C ASP A 173 -54.38 -24.34 31.78
N ASP A 174 -55.24 -23.76 30.94
CA ASP A 174 -54.86 -23.30 29.61
C ASP A 174 -53.82 -22.16 29.64
N PRO A 175 -53.93 -21.11 30.48
CA PRO A 175 -52.89 -20.08 30.58
C PRO A 175 -51.54 -20.64 31.04
N PHE A 176 -51.54 -21.61 31.95
CA PHE A 176 -50.31 -22.28 32.40
C PHE A 176 -49.62 -23.02 31.24
N ARG A 177 -50.39 -23.74 30.43
CA ARG A 177 -49.86 -24.44 29.25
C ARG A 177 -49.27 -23.47 28.23
N ARG A 178 -49.94 -22.36 27.95
CA ARG A 178 -49.42 -21.29 27.06
C ARG A 178 -48.10 -20.72 27.58
N ALA A 179 -48.00 -20.45 28.89
CA ALA A 179 -46.78 -19.94 29.50
C ALA A 179 -45.61 -20.93 29.39
N VAL A 180 -45.87 -22.24 29.55
CA VAL A 180 -44.87 -23.30 29.36
C VAL A 180 -44.42 -23.35 27.89
N GLU A 181 -45.35 -23.34 26.93
CA GLU A 181 -45.04 -23.33 25.50
C GLU A 181 -44.20 -22.10 25.10
N LEU A 182 -44.51 -20.91 25.63
CA LEU A 182 -43.73 -19.69 25.41
C LEU A 182 -42.34 -19.77 26.02
N LYS A 183 -42.18 -20.41 27.19
CA LYS A 183 -40.85 -20.72 27.74
C LYS A 183 -40.06 -21.61 26.77
N ARG A 184 -40.68 -22.60 26.13
CA ARG A 184 -40.00 -23.45 25.13
C ARG A 184 -39.45 -22.64 23.96
N SER A 185 -40.19 -21.63 23.49
CA SER A 185 -39.70 -20.67 22.49
C SER A 185 -38.49 -19.89 23.00
N ARG A 186 -38.55 -19.36 24.23
CA ARG A 186 -37.44 -18.60 24.84
C ARG A 186 -36.18 -19.44 25.01
N ASP A 187 -36.33 -20.67 25.52
CA ASP A 187 -35.22 -21.60 25.70
C ASP A 187 -34.52 -21.87 24.35
N PHE A 188 -35.28 -22.02 23.27
CA PHE A 188 -34.73 -22.16 21.92
C PHE A 188 -33.93 -20.91 21.51
N LEU A 189 -34.47 -19.70 21.67
CA LEU A 189 -33.75 -18.47 21.32
C LEU A 189 -32.43 -18.34 22.09
N THR A 190 -32.44 -18.66 23.39
CA THR A 190 -31.23 -18.65 24.24
C THR A 190 -30.23 -19.71 23.78
N GLN A 191 -30.67 -20.93 23.49
CA GLN A 191 -29.80 -22.01 23.01
C GLN A 191 -29.16 -21.72 21.64
N ARG A 192 -29.87 -20.96 20.80
CA ARG A 192 -29.36 -20.49 19.51
C ARG A 192 -28.43 -19.28 19.62
N GLY A 193 -28.26 -18.72 20.82
CA GLY A 193 -27.43 -17.53 21.04
C GLY A 193 -27.98 -16.28 20.37
N LEU A 194 -29.29 -16.24 20.07
CA LEU A 194 -29.92 -15.08 19.45
C LEU A 194 -30.00 -13.93 20.45
N THR A 195 -29.93 -12.70 19.94
CA THR A 195 -29.89 -11.46 20.72
C THR A 195 -30.88 -10.42 20.17
N ALA A 196 -31.08 -9.30 20.88
CA ALA A 196 -31.91 -8.17 20.41
C ALA A 196 -31.41 -7.57 19.08
N GLU A 197 -30.10 -7.67 18.99
CA GLU A 197 -29.31 -8.06 17.85
C GLU A 197 -30.08 -8.57 16.59
N ASP A 198 -30.33 -9.87 16.52
CA ASP A 198 -30.62 -10.58 15.27
C ASP A 198 -31.95 -10.20 14.59
N ASN A 199 -32.06 -10.47 13.28
CA ASN A 199 -33.32 -10.37 12.53
C ASN A 199 -34.26 -11.51 12.97
N LEU A 200 -34.99 -11.33 14.06
CA LEU A 200 -35.86 -12.37 14.64
C LEU A 200 -37.32 -11.92 14.61
N ILE A 201 -38.18 -12.79 14.08
CA ILE A 201 -39.63 -12.62 13.96
C ILE A 201 -40.33 -13.79 14.65
N ILE A 202 -41.35 -13.50 15.46
CA ILE A 202 -42.23 -14.52 16.04
C ILE A 202 -43.67 -14.13 15.68
N LEU A 203 -44.38 -15.02 15.01
CA LEU A 203 -45.74 -14.75 14.53
C LEU A 203 -46.67 -15.94 14.76
N GLY A 204 -47.97 -15.79 14.59
CA GLY A 204 -48.94 -16.89 14.71
C GLY A 204 -50.09 -16.59 15.66
N ASP A 205 -50.84 -17.64 15.99
CA ASP A 205 -51.95 -17.62 16.95
C ASP A 205 -51.41 -17.87 18.37
N PHE A 206 -51.36 -16.80 19.15
CA PHE A 206 -50.86 -16.82 20.51
C PHE A 206 -51.94 -17.24 21.51
N ASN A 207 -53.23 -17.18 21.16
CA ASN A 207 -54.33 -17.45 22.10
C ASN A 207 -54.18 -16.73 23.47
N LEU A 208 -53.55 -15.55 23.50
CA LEU A 208 -53.31 -14.79 24.73
C LEU A 208 -54.55 -13.98 25.10
N ILE A 209 -55.37 -14.59 25.96
CA ILE A 209 -56.65 -14.04 26.41
C ILE A 209 -56.75 -14.09 27.94
N GLY A 210 -57.68 -13.31 28.50
CA GLY A 210 -57.90 -13.19 29.94
C GLY A 210 -57.07 -12.07 30.56
N GLY A 211 -56.41 -12.35 31.68
CA GLY A 211 -55.52 -11.42 32.37
C GLY A 211 -54.26 -12.12 32.85
N ASP A 212 -53.26 -11.34 33.26
CA ASP A 212 -51.99 -11.87 33.75
C ASP A 212 -52.19 -12.72 35.01
N PHE A 213 -51.47 -13.84 35.09
CA PHE A 213 -51.62 -14.81 36.16
C PHE A 213 -50.27 -15.38 36.59
N VAL A 214 -50.14 -15.72 37.87
CA VAL A 214 -48.93 -16.33 38.44
C VAL A 214 -49.29 -17.67 39.04
N TYR A 215 -48.69 -18.75 38.52
CA TYR A 215 -48.82 -20.09 39.06
C TYR A 215 -47.65 -20.37 39.99
N SER A 216 -47.91 -20.68 41.26
CA SER A 216 -46.89 -21.10 42.23
C SER A 216 -46.72 -22.63 42.31
N GLU A 217 -47.67 -23.36 41.72
CA GLU A 217 -47.70 -24.81 41.62
C GLU A 217 -48.47 -25.22 40.36
N ILE A 218 -48.45 -26.52 40.04
CA ILE A 218 -49.17 -27.08 38.88
C ILE A 218 -50.68 -26.90 39.08
N PRO A 219 -51.41 -26.25 38.16
CA PRO A 219 -52.85 -26.09 38.29
C PRO A 219 -53.63 -27.40 38.06
N PRO A 220 -54.83 -27.55 38.64
CA PRO A 220 -55.73 -28.65 38.31
C PRO A 220 -56.26 -28.49 36.87
N GLY A 221 -56.68 -29.60 36.25
CA GLY A 221 -57.30 -29.59 34.91
C GLY A 221 -56.42 -30.15 33.79
N LEU A 222 -55.11 -30.28 34.03
CA LEU A 222 -54.17 -30.80 33.04
C LEU A 222 -54.52 -32.23 32.58
N PRO A 223 -54.26 -32.57 31.29
CA PRO A 223 -54.42 -33.93 30.78
C PRO A 223 -53.63 -34.96 31.60
N ARG A 224 -54.16 -36.18 31.74
CA ARG A 224 -53.44 -37.27 32.47
C ARG A 224 -52.08 -37.62 31.86
N SER A 225 -51.90 -37.38 30.57
CA SER A 225 -50.64 -37.58 29.86
C SER A 225 -49.67 -36.42 29.99
N PHE A 226 -50.07 -35.30 30.60
CA PHE A 226 -49.21 -34.13 30.76
C PHE A 226 -48.09 -34.42 31.76
N ILE A 227 -46.85 -34.22 31.32
CA ILE A 227 -45.66 -34.39 32.16
C ILE A 227 -44.86 -33.10 32.07
N LEU A 228 -44.84 -32.30 33.14
CA LEU A 228 -44.09 -31.06 33.20
C LEU A 228 -42.58 -31.35 33.21
N GLY A 229 -41.81 -30.67 32.36
CA GLY A 229 -40.35 -30.79 32.38
C GLY A 229 -39.73 -30.33 33.70
N GLU A 230 -38.67 -31.01 34.13
CA GLU A 230 -37.91 -30.68 35.36
C GLU A 230 -37.24 -29.29 35.28
N ASP A 231 -37.11 -28.74 34.08
CA ASP A 231 -36.55 -27.42 33.83
C ASP A 231 -37.55 -26.26 34.07
N ILE A 232 -38.81 -26.58 34.36
CA ILE A 232 -39.83 -25.59 34.73
C ILE A 232 -39.71 -25.30 36.23
N VAL A 233 -39.34 -24.07 36.55
CA VAL A 233 -39.23 -23.57 37.93
C VAL A 233 -40.40 -22.65 38.25
N PHE A 234 -41.01 -22.84 39.41
CA PHE A 234 -42.09 -21.98 39.90
C PHE A 234 -41.52 -20.73 40.62
N PRO A 235 -42.21 -19.57 40.53
CA PRO A 235 -43.50 -19.37 39.88
C PRO A 235 -43.42 -19.28 38.34
N VAL A 236 -44.45 -19.81 37.67
CA VAL A 236 -44.65 -19.66 36.22
C VAL A 236 -45.60 -18.50 35.97
N ASN A 237 -45.12 -17.48 35.25
CA ASN A 237 -45.90 -16.28 34.94
C ASN A 237 -46.55 -16.42 33.56
N TYR A 238 -47.85 -16.12 33.51
CA TYR A 238 -48.60 -15.92 32.28
C TYR A 238 -48.89 -14.43 32.11
N TYR A 239 -48.38 -13.86 31.01
CA TYR A 239 -48.68 -12.53 30.53
C TYR A 239 -49.61 -12.60 29.33
N THR A 240 -50.51 -11.63 29.24
CA THR A 240 -51.39 -11.42 28.08
C THR A 240 -50.75 -10.57 26.99
N ASN A 241 -49.78 -9.72 27.35
CA ASN A 241 -48.94 -9.03 26.39
C ASN A 241 -47.80 -9.97 25.92
N PRO A 242 -47.74 -10.34 24.63
CA PRO A 242 -46.76 -11.29 24.14
C PRO A 242 -45.31 -10.78 24.25
N ALA A 243 -45.06 -9.46 24.23
CA ALA A 243 -43.72 -8.88 24.31
C ALA A 243 -43.03 -9.15 25.65
N ASP A 244 -43.79 -9.31 26.74
CA ASP A 244 -43.25 -9.47 28.10
C ASP A 244 -42.48 -10.79 28.27
N TYR A 245 -42.75 -11.80 27.42
CA TYR A 245 -41.98 -13.04 27.40
C TYR A 245 -40.61 -12.89 26.72
N PHE A 246 -40.41 -11.87 25.88
CA PHE A 246 -39.24 -11.74 25.00
C PHE A 246 -38.39 -10.49 25.25
N LEU A 247 -38.50 -9.90 26.45
CA LEU A 247 -37.73 -8.72 26.87
C LEU A 247 -36.21 -8.81 26.61
N PRO A 248 -35.51 -9.95 26.83
CA PRO A 248 -34.06 -10.03 26.54
C PRO A 248 -33.68 -9.78 25.07
N TRP A 249 -34.62 -9.99 24.15
CA TRP A 249 -34.44 -9.76 22.71
C TRP A 249 -35.04 -8.42 22.25
N SER A 250 -35.48 -7.57 23.18
CA SER A 250 -36.12 -6.28 22.88
C SER A 250 -37.25 -6.39 21.85
N MET A 251 -38.01 -7.48 21.90
CA MET A 251 -39.10 -7.71 20.96
C MET A 251 -40.32 -6.86 21.32
N ALA A 252 -41.02 -6.36 20.30
CA ALA A 252 -42.32 -5.74 20.46
C ALA A 252 -43.26 -6.16 19.32
N ALA A 253 -44.57 -6.06 19.57
CA ALA A 253 -45.58 -6.28 18.55
C ALA A 253 -45.52 -5.17 17.49
N ILE A 254 -45.75 -5.54 16.22
CA ILE A 254 -45.72 -4.60 15.08
C ILE A 254 -46.88 -3.59 15.09
N GLY A 255 -47.96 -3.88 15.82
CA GLY A 255 -49.12 -2.98 15.94
C GLY A 255 -50.06 -3.03 14.73
N SER A 256 -50.28 -4.22 14.17
CA SER A 256 -51.15 -4.41 13.00
C SER A 256 -52.62 -4.10 13.31
N THR A 257 -53.30 -3.43 12.38
CA THR A 257 -54.75 -3.16 12.43
C THR A 257 -55.42 -3.51 11.11
N GLN A 258 -56.72 -3.78 11.15
CA GLN A 258 -57.59 -3.74 9.97
C GLN A 258 -57.67 -2.31 9.42
N LEU A 259 -58.16 -2.14 8.19
CA LEU A 259 -58.27 -0.81 7.56
C LEU A 259 -59.23 0.15 8.28
N ASN A 260 -60.11 -0.35 9.15
CA ASN A 260 -60.97 0.45 10.02
C ASN A 260 -60.34 0.76 11.41
N GLY A 261 -59.09 0.37 11.64
CA GLY A 261 -58.36 0.54 12.90
C GLY A 261 -58.59 -0.54 13.95
N SER A 262 -59.41 -1.57 13.67
CA SER A 262 -59.63 -2.69 14.59
C SER A 262 -58.38 -3.58 14.72
N VAL A 263 -58.07 -4.03 15.94
CA VAL A 263 -57.00 -5.01 16.22
C VAL A 263 -57.51 -6.45 16.27
N ILE A 264 -58.82 -6.66 16.10
CA ILE A 264 -59.45 -7.98 16.24
C ILE A 264 -58.99 -8.88 15.08
N THR A 265 -58.56 -10.09 15.41
CA THR A 265 -58.15 -11.12 14.43
C THR A 265 -59.10 -12.32 14.45
N GLN A 266 -59.80 -12.59 15.56
CA GLN A 266 -60.82 -13.63 15.63
C GLN A 266 -61.95 -13.20 16.58
N GLY A 267 -63.21 -13.35 16.14
CA GLY A 267 -64.38 -13.02 16.95
C GLY A 267 -64.36 -11.60 17.53
N SER A 268 -64.09 -11.48 18.83
CA SER A 268 -63.94 -10.20 19.55
C SER A 268 -62.54 -9.98 20.15
N SER A 269 -61.57 -10.80 19.75
CA SER A 269 -60.24 -10.89 20.38
C SER A 269 -59.12 -10.66 19.35
N GLN A 270 -57.98 -10.19 19.83
CA GLN A 270 -56.73 -10.23 19.08
C GLN A 270 -55.94 -11.46 19.53
N LEU A 271 -55.88 -12.47 18.68
CA LEU A 271 -55.19 -13.73 18.97
C LEU A 271 -53.90 -13.87 18.15
N ASP A 272 -53.87 -13.25 16.97
CA ASP A 272 -52.79 -13.38 16.01
C ASP A 272 -51.85 -12.17 16.08
N PHE A 273 -50.56 -12.43 16.25
CA PHE A 273 -49.55 -11.38 16.43
C PHE A 273 -48.36 -11.59 15.50
N ILE A 274 -47.65 -10.49 15.24
CA ILE A 274 -46.29 -10.48 14.70
C ILE A 274 -45.44 -9.66 15.69
N LEU A 275 -44.41 -10.28 16.24
CA LEU A 275 -43.39 -9.68 17.08
C LEU A 275 -42.07 -9.62 16.30
N ALA A 276 -41.31 -8.54 16.46
CA ALA A 276 -39.96 -8.45 15.91
C ALA A 276 -38.98 -7.80 16.89
N THR A 277 -37.70 -8.16 16.77
CA THR A 277 -36.60 -7.56 17.52
C THR A 277 -36.40 -6.08 17.19
N ARG A 278 -35.65 -5.38 18.06
CA ARG A 278 -35.27 -3.98 17.85
C ARG A 278 -34.56 -3.78 16.51
N ALA A 279 -33.69 -4.70 16.09
CA ALA A 279 -32.94 -4.55 14.85
C ALA A 279 -33.82 -4.47 13.59
N LEU A 280 -34.94 -5.19 13.55
CA LEU A 280 -35.91 -5.08 12.47
C LEU A 280 -36.80 -3.83 12.61
N ARG A 281 -37.15 -3.45 13.85
CA ARG A 281 -38.04 -2.31 14.13
C ARG A 281 -37.35 -0.95 14.07
N ASN A 282 -36.02 -0.89 14.09
CA ASN A 282 -35.27 0.36 13.90
C ASN A 282 -35.20 0.81 12.43
N ARG A 283 -35.85 0.06 11.53
CA ARG A 283 -35.95 0.32 10.09
C ARG A 283 -37.42 0.55 9.72
N PRO A 284 -37.76 1.06 8.53
CA PRO A 284 -39.15 1.14 8.11
C PRO A 284 -39.82 -0.24 8.18
N TYR A 285 -40.92 -0.32 8.93
CA TYR A 285 -41.76 -1.50 9.04
C TYR A 285 -43.22 -1.07 9.14
N ALA A 286 -44.14 -1.96 8.76
CA ALA A 286 -45.57 -1.73 8.90
C ALA A 286 -46.32 -3.06 8.92
N GLY A 287 -47.46 -3.12 9.61
CA GLY A 287 -48.28 -4.33 9.70
C GLY A 287 -49.76 -4.05 9.48
N GLU A 288 -50.49 -5.05 8.98
CA GLU A 288 -51.91 -4.97 8.68
C GLU A 288 -52.61 -6.29 8.99
N ILE A 289 -53.89 -6.22 9.38
CA ILE A 289 -54.80 -7.37 9.49
C ILE A 289 -55.71 -7.36 8.26
N TYR A 290 -55.59 -8.38 7.42
CA TYR A 290 -56.34 -8.46 6.17
C TYR A 290 -57.79 -8.88 6.40
N ASN A 291 -58.73 -8.09 5.91
CA ASN A 291 -60.16 -8.38 5.92
C ASN A 291 -60.76 -8.02 4.57
N SER A 292 -61.20 -9.02 3.79
CA SER A 292 -61.77 -8.81 2.45
C SER A 292 -63.00 -7.90 2.44
N ALA A 293 -63.71 -7.75 3.56
CA ALA A 293 -64.83 -6.82 3.69
C ALA A 293 -64.41 -5.33 3.66
N LEU A 294 -63.14 -5.06 3.97
CA LEU A 294 -62.60 -3.70 4.11
C LEU A 294 -61.60 -3.35 2.99
N ASP A 295 -61.17 -4.33 2.20
CA ASP A 295 -60.26 -4.16 1.07
C ASP A 295 -60.99 -3.47 -0.09
N VAL A 296 -60.61 -2.21 -0.38
CA VAL A 296 -61.32 -1.36 -1.36
C VAL A 296 -60.46 -0.93 -2.54
N ASP A 297 -59.14 -0.82 -2.37
CA ASP A 297 -58.17 -0.47 -3.41
C ASP A 297 -56.73 -0.84 -2.97
N ASN A 298 -55.74 -0.58 -3.85
CA ASN A 298 -54.32 -0.82 -3.57
C ASN A 298 -53.59 0.42 -3.01
N GLN A 299 -54.32 1.49 -2.66
CA GLN A 299 -53.77 2.74 -2.12
C GLN A 299 -54.02 2.88 -0.61
N THR A 300 -54.96 2.10 -0.07
CA THR A 300 -55.37 2.11 1.33
C THR A 300 -54.74 0.94 2.08
N GLY A 301 -53.96 1.25 3.12
CA GLY A 301 -53.18 0.27 3.87
C GLY A 301 -51.88 -0.15 3.16
N LEU A 302 -51.36 -1.32 3.51
CA LEU A 302 -50.18 -1.90 2.87
C LEU A 302 -50.50 -2.32 1.41
N PRO A 303 -49.55 -2.16 0.47
CA PRO A 303 -49.74 -2.60 -0.91
C PRO A 303 -50.05 -4.09 -0.99
N LYS A 304 -50.97 -4.50 -1.88
CA LYS A 304 -51.43 -5.89 -2.06
C LYS A 304 -51.47 -6.26 -3.54
N ALA A 305 -51.44 -7.54 -3.88
CA ALA A 305 -51.43 -8.01 -5.27
C ALA A 305 -52.84 -8.10 -5.86
N GLY A 306 -53.01 -7.81 -7.15
CA GLY A 306 -54.31 -7.96 -7.81
C GLY A 306 -55.38 -6.94 -7.39
N GLN A 307 -56.64 -7.31 -7.59
CA GLN A 307 -57.82 -6.51 -7.24
C GLN A 307 -58.37 -6.93 -5.87
N PRO A 308 -59.11 -6.05 -5.17
CA PRO A 308 -59.77 -6.42 -3.92
C PRO A 308 -60.68 -7.64 -4.05
N LEU A 309 -60.64 -8.52 -3.05
CA LEU A 309 -61.39 -9.77 -3.02
C LEU A 309 -62.86 -9.53 -2.63
N PRO A 310 -63.80 -10.43 -3.00
CA PRO A 310 -65.17 -10.36 -2.51
C PRO A 310 -65.24 -10.35 -0.97
N GLU A 311 -66.20 -9.61 -0.41
CA GLU A 311 -66.36 -9.41 1.05
C GLU A 311 -66.34 -10.73 1.86
N ARG A 312 -66.90 -11.81 1.30
CA ARG A 312 -67.02 -13.11 1.95
C ARG A 312 -65.75 -13.96 1.92
N THR A 313 -64.68 -13.51 1.29
CA THR A 313 -63.48 -14.35 1.10
C THR A 313 -62.76 -14.65 2.41
N SER A 314 -62.44 -13.64 3.24
CA SER A 314 -61.82 -13.89 4.55
C SER A 314 -62.69 -14.77 5.48
N PRO A 315 -64.01 -14.53 5.66
CA PRO A 315 -64.87 -15.41 6.45
C PRO A 315 -65.14 -16.80 5.85
N ASN A 316 -64.82 -17.02 4.57
CA ASN A 316 -64.88 -18.34 3.95
C ASN A 316 -63.56 -19.10 4.12
N ALA A 317 -62.44 -18.39 4.27
CA ALA A 317 -61.12 -18.94 4.50
C ALA A 317 -60.96 -19.44 5.95
N SER A 318 -61.36 -18.63 6.93
CA SER A 318 -61.27 -18.96 8.36
C SER A 318 -62.11 -18.01 9.22
N ASP A 319 -62.42 -18.41 10.45
CA ASP A 319 -62.87 -17.53 11.53
C ASP A 319 -61.78 -16.58 12.06
N HIS A 320 -60.52 -16.82 11.69
CA HIS A 320 -59.39 -15.90 11.87
C HIS A 320 -59.13 -15.05 10.62
N LEU A 321 -58.63 -13.83 10.85
CA LEU A 321 -58.12 -12.93 9.83
C LEU A 321 -56.60 -13.05 9.73
N ALA A 322 -56.08 -13.06 8.50
CA ALA A 322 -54.65 -13.10 8.25
C ALA A 322 -53.96 -11.81 8.74
N VAL A 323 -52.80 -11.94 9.37
CA VAL A 323 -51.97 -10.81 9.81
C VAL A 323 -50.66 -10.82 9.05
N PHE A 324 -50.26 -9.68 8.48
CA PHE A 324 -49.01 -9.58 7.73
C PHE A 324 -48.23 -8.30 8.05
N ALA A 325 -46.94 -8.31 7.78
CA ALA A 325 -46.06 -7.18 8.01
C ALA A 325 -44.91 -7.10 6.98
N ASP A 326 -44.53 -5.88 6.67
CA ASP A 326 -43.39 -5.52 5.84
C ASP A 326 -42.21 -5.12 6.71
N PHE A 327 -41.04 -5.67 6.40
CA PHE A 327 -39.75 -5.35 6.99
C PHE A 327 -38.74 -4.99 5.92
N ASN A 328 -37.80 -4.13 6.28
CA ASN A 328 -36.61 -3.88 5.47
C ASN A 328 -35.40 -4.58 6.10
N LEU A 329 -34.80 -5.52 5.37
CA LEU A 329 -33.58 -6.21 5.77
C LEU A 329 -32.35 -5.48 5.23
N THR A 330 -31.35 -5.28 6.07
CA THR A 330 -30.01 -4.83 5.66
C THR A 330 -28.95 -5.67 6.37
N SER A 331 -27.74 -5.73 5.81
CA SER A 331 -26.54 -6.06 6.60
C SER A 331 -26.42 -5.06 7.76
N ARG A 332 -25.88 -5.46 8.91
CA ARG A 332 -25.86 -4.61 10.11
C ARG A 332 -24.83 -3.46 10.11
N ASP A 333 -23.79 -3.46 9.27
CA ASP A 333 -22.50 -2.98 9.80
C ASP A 333 -21.71 -1.96 8.93
N SER A 334 -22.26 -1.27 7.93
CA SER A 334 -21.41 -0.48 7.01
C SER A 334 -21.04 0.92 7.52
N LEU A 335 -19.73 1.20 7.60
CA LEU A 335 -19.20 2.57 7.67
C LEU A 335 -19.52 3.31 6.37
N VAL A 336 -19.56 4.64 6.43
CA VAL A 336 -19.53 5.49 5.25
C VAL A 336 -18.22 6.27 5.25
N LEU A 337 -17.46 6.16 4.16
CA LEU A 337 -16.26 6.96 3.91
C LEU A 337 -16.49 7.81 2.66
N ARG A 338 -16.35 9.13 2.80
CA ARG A 338 -16.44 10.09 1.69
C ARG A 338 -15.14 10.85 1.59
N ILE A 339 -14.85 11.36 0.41
CA ILE A 339 -13.70 12.24 0.15
C ILE A 339 -14.20 13.57 -0.41
N SER A 340 -13.56 14.67 -0.03
CA SER A 340 -13.99 16.03 -0.43
C SER A 340 -13.61 16.39 -1.87
N ALA A 341 -12.56 15.76 -2.41
CA ALA A 341 -12.10 15.90 -3.78
C ALA A 341 -11.78 14.53 -4.38
N THR A 342 -11.97 14.37 -5.68
CA THR A 342 -11.64 13.12 -6.40
C THR A 342 -10.21 13.12 -6.94
N GLU A 343 -9.55 14.29 -6.95
CA GLU A 343 -8.23 14.49 -7.53
C GLU A 343 -7.47 15.58 -6.77
N VAL A 344 -6.17 15.38 -6.53
CA VAL A 344 -5.19 16.35 -5.99
C VAL A 344 -3.84 16.14 -6.66
N ALA A 345 -2.97 17.14 -6.67
CA ALA A 345 -1.57 16.96 -7.06
C ALA A 345 -0.71 16.52 -5.88
N GLU A 346 0.38 15.79 -6.13
CA GLU A 346 1.35 15.43 -5.08
C GLU A 346 1.95 16.66 -4.38
N SER A 347 2.11 17.76 -5.12
CA SER A 347 2.61 19.04 -4.62
C SER A 347 1.56 19.85 -3.84
N ASP A 348 0.29 19.42 -3.82
CA ASP A 348 -0.76 20.15 -3.11
C ASP A 348 -0.55 20.08 -1.59
N PRO A 349 -0.81 21.17 -0.85
CA PRO A 349 -0.65 21.17 0.60
C PRO A 349 -1.67 20.23 1.27
N SER A 350 -1.33 19.72 2.46
CA SER A 350 -2.26 18.94 3.29
C SER A 350 -3.57 19.71 3.53
N GLY A 351 -4.70 19.01 3.45
CA GLY A 351 -6.04 19.61 3.56
C GLY A 351 -6.66 20.06 2.24
N SER A 352 -5.93 19.95 1.11
CA SER A 352 -6.51 20.11 -0.24
C SER A 352 -7.59 19.06 -0.54
N ALA A 353 -7.52 17.91 0.13
CA ALA A 353 -8.60 16.93 0.25
C ALA A 353 -8.71 16.44 1.71
N PHE A 354 -9.89 15.96 2.10
CA PHE A 354 -10.14 15.37 3.40
C PHE A 354 -11.14 14.20 3.30
N LEU A 355 -11.00 13.24 4.21
CA LEU A 355 -11.90 12.11 4.39
C LEU A 355 -12.97 12.47 5.42
N THR A 356 -14.22 12.12 5.14
CA THR A 356 -15.33 12.16 6.10
C THR A 356 -15.76 10.74 6.42
N VAL A 357 -15.63 10.35 7.69
CA VAL A 357 -16.11 9.06 8.21
C VAL A 357 -17.44 9.29 8.92
N GLU A 358 -18.44 8.46 8.59
CA GLU A 358 -19.77 8.48 9.21
C GLU A 358 -20.15 7.09 9.72
N LEU A 359 -20.57 7.05 11.00
CA LEU A 359 -21.13 5.88 11.66
C LEU A 359 -22.64 5.78 11.37
N PRO A 360 -23.20 4.57 11.27
CA PRO A 360 -24.65 4.38 11.10
C PRO A 360 -25.48 4.91 12.28
N SER A 361 -24.88 4.97 13.48
CA SER A 361 -25.42 5.67 14.65
C SER A 361 -24.29 6.13 15.57
N PRO A 362 -24.45 7.25 16.32
CA PRO A 362 -23.50 7.64 17.35
C PRO A 362 -23.32 6.56 18.43
N PRO A 363 -22.14 6.43 19.07
CA PRO A 363 -21.96 5.58 20.24
C PRO A 363 -22.88 5.99 21.40
N ASP A 364 -23.21 5.04 22.28
CA ASP A 364 -24.00 5.31 23.49
C ASP A 364 -23.15 5.99 24.60
N PRO A 365 -23.78 6.62 25.61
CA PRO A 365 -23.06 7.22 26.73
C PRO A 365 -22.15 6.22 27.47
N GLY A 366 -20.83 6.46 27.42
CA GLY A 366 -19.82 5.59 28.02
C GLY A 366 -19.18 4.59 27.06
N GLU A 367 -19.63 4.54 25.81
CA GLU A 367 -19.04 3.75 24.73
C GLU A 367 -18.18 4.62 23.81
N THR A 368 -17.20 3.98 23.16
CA THR A 368 -16.32 4.60 22.16
C THR A 368 -16.16 3.67 20.98
N VAL A 369 -16.09 4.23 19.77
CA VAL A 369 -15.76 3.48 18.54
C VAL A 369 -14.49 4.06 17.96
N GLU A 370 -13.45 3.24 17.83
CA GLU A 370 -12.19 3.61 17.20
C GLU A 370 -12.18 3.14 15.75
N ILE A 371 -11.93 4.08 14.83
CA ILE A 371 -11.78 3.82 13.40
C ILE A 371 -10.30 3.88 13.03
N LEU A 372 -9.80 2.84 12.37
CA LEU A 372 -8.50 2.80 11.73
C LEU A 372 -8.62 3.22 10.26
N LEU A 373 -7.77 4.16 9.86
CA LEU A 373 -7.63 4.66 8.49
C LEU A 373 -6.30 4.19 7.91
N THR A 374 -6.35 3.66 6.70
CA THR A 374 -5.17 3.19 5.96
C THR A 374 -5.19 3.72 4.53
N SER A 375 -3.99 3.91 3.96
CA SER A 375 -3.78 4.22 2.55
C SER A 375 -3.21 2.98 1.85
N SER A 376 -3.67 2.68 0.65
CA SER A 376 -3.09 1.62 -0.19
C SER A 376 -1.72 1.98 -0.76
N ASP A 377 -1.42 3.28 -0.88
CA ASP A 377 -0.13 3.78 -1.36
C ASP A 377 0.31 4.98 -0.49
N PRO A 378 0.97 4.72 0.64
CA PRO A 378 1.43 5.77 1.54
C PRO A 378 2.51 6.69 0.94
N GLY A 379 3.19 6.28 -0.13
CA GLY A 379 4.16 7.11 -0.83
C GLY A 379 3.52 8.24 -1.64
N GLU A 380 2.21 8.15 -1.91
CA GLU A 380 1.44 9.07 -2.74
C GLU A 380 0.54 9.99 -1.91
N ALA A 381 -0.20 9.41 -0.96
CA ALA A 381 -1.05 10.16 -0.05
C ALA A 381 -1.38 9.37 1.21
N VAL A 382 -1.40 10.06 2.34
CA VAL A 382 -1.74 9.50 3.66
C VAL A 382 -2.79 10.36 4.38
N PRO A 383 -3.65 9.77 5.24
CA PRO A 383 -4.42 10.59 6.16
C PRO A 383 -3.48 11.19 7.21
N VAL A 384 -3.69 12.45 7.57
CA VAL A 384 -2.84 13.15 8.57
C VAL A 384 -2.87 12.44 9.94
N THR A 385 -3.97 11.73 10.25
CA THR A 385 -4.05 10.80 11.37
C THR A 385 -4.57 9.44 10.92
N SER A 386 -3.97 8.37 11.42
CA SER A 386 -4.36 6.99 11.08
C SER A 386 -5.54 6.48 11.93
N THR A 387 -5.97 7.21 12.96
CA THR A 387 -7.06 6.78 13.85
C THR A 387 -8.01 7.92 14.17
N LEU A 388 -9.31 7.61 14.24
CA LEU A 388 -10.37 8.52 14.70
C LEU A 388 -11.15 7.87 15.85
N LEU A 389 -11.43 8.62 16.91
CA LEU A 389 -12.16 8.13 18.09
C LEU A 389 -13.51 8.82 18.19
N PHE A 390 -14.59 8.05 18.01
CA PHE A 390 -15.97 8.51 18.14
C PHE A 390 -16.46 8.30 19.58
N VAL A 391 -17.09 9.32 20.15
CA VAL A 391 -17.73 9.28 21.48
C VAL A 391 -19.23 9.58 21.38
N SER A 392 -19.94 9.42 22.50
CA SER A 392 -21.38 9.67 22.59
C SER A 392 -21.81 10.97 21.91
N GLY A 393 -22.78 10.86 21.00
CA GLY A 393 -23.34 11.99 20.25
C GLY A 393 -22.59 12.37 18.97
N GLN A 394 -21.44 11.74 18.67
CA GLN A 394 -20.72 11.93 17.41
C GLN A 394 -21.02 10.78 16.44
N ALA A 395 -21.62 11.10 15.29
CA ALA A 395 -21.79 10.16 14.18
C ALA A 395 -20.87 10.46 13.00
N THR A 396 -20.21 11.63 12.97
CA THR A 396 -19.37 12.04 11.82
C THR A 396 -18.09 12.71 12.30
N GLN A 397 -16.96 12.38 11.67
CA GLN A 397 -15.67 13.05 11.86
C GLN A 397 -14.93 13.19 10.52
N THR A 398 -14.01 14.14 10.44
CA THR A 398 -13.18 14.40 9.25
C THR A 398 -11.70 14.34 9.57
N VAL A 399 -10.90 13.95 8.59
CA VAL A 399 -9.43 14.01 8.65
C VAL A 399 -8.87 14.51 7.33
N ASP A 400 -7.89 15.40 7.39
CA ASP A 400 -7.21 15.89 6.20
C ASP A 400 -6.35 14.80 5.56
N ILE A 401 -6.19 14.88 4.25
CA ILE A 401 -5.25 14.06 3.47
C ILE A 401 -4.00 14.90 3.24
N SER A 402 -2.83 14.27 3.40
CA SER A 402 -1.55 14.83 3.00
C SER A 402 -1.06 14.10 1.75
N PRO A 403 -1.14 14.73 0.57
CA PRO A 403 -0.39 14.28 -0.62
C PRO A 403 1.11 14.24 -0.32
N GLN A 404 1.84 13.40 -1.04
CA GLN A 404 3.28 13.19 -0.89
C GLN A 404 3.94 13.40 -2.24
N LEU A 405 4.80 14.41 -2.35
CA LEU A 405 5.67 14.60 -3.50
C LEU A 405 6.87 13.68 -3.37
N ASP A 406 6.85 12.56 -4.09
CA ASP A 406 7.87 11.52 -4.01
C ASP A 406 9.06 11.75 -4.97
N GLY A 407 8.91 12.71 -5.89
CA GLY A 407 9.93 13.10 -6.86
C GLY A 407 10.05 12.14 -8.05
N LEU A 408 9.19 11.13 -8.17
CA LEU A 408 9.16 10.18 -9.27
C LEU A 408 8.18 10.64 -10.35
N VAL A 409 8.63 10.74 -11.60
CA VAL A 409 7.72 10.97 -12.73
C VAL A 409 7.11 9.65 -13.17
N ASP A 410 6.11 9.19 -12.43
CA ASP A 410 5.45 7.89 -12.69
C ASP A 410 3.97 7.98 -13.06
N GLY A 411 3.48 9.21 -13.23
CA GLY A 411 2.13 9.50 -13.69
C GLY A 411 1.09 9.37 -12.58
N SER A 412 -0.15 9.79 -12.88
CA SER A 412 -1.18 9.84 -11.83
C SER A 412 -1.54 8.46 -11.29
N ARG A 413 -1.53 8.31 -9.96
CA ARG A 413 -1.90 7.07 -9.25
C ARG A 413 -3.27 7.17 -8.58
N GLU A 414 -3.90 6.01 -8.36
CA GLU A 414 -5.11 5.92 -7.53
C GLU A 414 -4.75 5.43 -6.13
N VAL A 415 -5.04 6.24 -5.13
CA VAL A 415 -4.91 5.90 -3.72
C VAL A 415 -6.28 5.49 -3.17
N LEU A 416 -6.36 4.28 -2.60
CA LEU A 416 -7.54 3.77 -1.93
C LEU A 416 -7.38 3.94 -0.42
N PHE A 417 -8.19 4.82 0.16
CA PHE A 417 -8.30 4.95 1.61
C PHE A 417 -9.32 3.96 2.15
N THR A 418 -8.99 3.28 3.24
CA THR A 418 -9.89 2.32 3.92
C THR A 418 -10.10 2.72 5.38
N ALA A 419 -11.36 2.90 5.77
CA ALA A 419 -11.81 3.04 7.15
C ALA A 419 -12.32 1.71 7.68
N SER A 420 -11.88 1.30 8.86
CA SER A 420 -12.26 0.02 9.46
C SER A 420 -12.42 0.13 10.98
N ALA A 421 -13.34 -0.65 11.55
CA ALA A 421 -13.55 -0.74 12.99
C ALA A 421 -14.16 -2.10 13.35
N THR A 422 -13.97 -2.52 14.60
CA THR A 422 -14.52 -3.80 15.08
C THR A 422 -16.04 -3.76 15.07
N GLY A 423 -16.68 -4.76 14.46
CA GLY A 423 -18.13 -4.82 14.31
C GLY A 423 -18.68 -3.99 13.14
N PHE A 424 -17.81 -3.39 12.32
CA PHE A 424 -18.22 -2.66 11.11
C PHE A 424 -17.59 -3.27 9.85
N THR A 425 -18.35 -3.33 8.76
CA THR A 425 -17.82 -3.54 7.40
C THR A 425 -16.97 -2.32 7.02
N PRO A 426 -15.71 -2.53 6.57
CA PRO A 426 -14.84 -1.44 6.15
C PRO A 426 -15.45 -0.63 4.98
N ALA A 427 -15.17 0.66 4.97
CA ALA A 427 -15.56 1.56 3.89
C ALA A 427 -14.32 2.11 3.17
N THR A 428 -14.43 2.31 1.86
CA THR A 428 -13.31 2.78 1.04
C THR A 428 -13.65 4.03 0.26
N ALA A 429 -12.69 4.93 0.07
CA ALA A 429 -12.77 6.09 -0.80
C ALA A 429 -11.53 6.15 -1.70
N ARG A 430 -11.70 6.60 -2.94
CA ARG A 430 -10.62 6.72 -3.92
C ARG A 430 -10.23 8.18 -4.11
N LEU A 431 -8.94 8.41 -4.20
CA LEU A 431 -8.34 9.67 -4.59
C LEU A 431 -7.40 9.43 -5.76
N ARG A 432 -7.53 10.20 -6.83
CA ARG A 432 -6.51 10.26 -7.86
C ARG A 432 -5.46 11.27 -7.41
N VAL A 433 -4.21 10.86 -7.28
CA VAL A 433 -3.08 11.74 -7.02
C VAL A 433 -2.40 11.96 -8.35
N THR A 434 -2.37 13.20 -8.84
CA THR A 434 -1.70 13.54 -10.09
C THR A 434 -0.24 13.81 -9.82
N ASP A 435 0.60 13.05 -10.51
CA ASP A 435 2.02 13.31 -10.65
C ASP A 435 2.27 14.79 -10.96
N SER A 436 2.96 15.43 -10.03
CA SER A 436 3.47 16.80 -10.15
C SER A 436 4.99 16.82 -9.95
N SER A 437 5.60 15.64 -9.93
CA SER A 437 7.03 15.43 -9.87
C SER A 437 7.66 15.78 -11.22
N SER A 438 8.96 16.08 -11.16
CA SER A 438 9.76 16.40 -12.34
C SER A 438 11.06 15.63 -12.27
N GLU A 439 11.53 15.17 -13.43
CA GLU A 439 12.84 14.52 -13.59
C GLU A 439 14.01 15.47 -13.30
N VAL A 440 13.73 16.77 -13.14
CA VAL A 440 14.73 17.83 -12.89
C VAL A 440 14.35 18.65 -11.67
N TYR A 441 15.35 19.16 -10.96
CA TYR A 441 15.18 20.13 -9.88
C TYR A 441 14.90 21.52 -10.45
N ALA A 442 13.81 22.17 -10.04
CA ALA A 442 13.43 23.48 -10.55
C ALA A 442 14.02 24.61 -9.69
N ILE A 443 14.76 25.53 -10.32
CA ILE A 443 15.19 26.79 -9.71
C ILE A 443 14.12 27.83 -10.01
N SER A 444 13.18 28.01 -9.09
CA SER A 444 12.05 28.93 -9.29
C SER A 444 12.31 30.35 -8.76
N ASN A 445 13.25 30.52 -7.83
CA ASN A 445 13.52 31.81 -7.20
C ASN A 445 15.04 32.04 -7.08
N ILE A 446 15.48 33.22 -7.52
CA ILE A 446 16.85 33.68 -7.34
C ILE A 446 17.15 33.87 -5.85
N GLY A 447 18.32 33.43 -5.40
CA GLY A 447 18.79 33.52 -4.01
C GLY A 447 18.15 32.52 -3.05
N GLN A 448 17.23 31.67 -3.51
CA GLN A 448 16.71 30.55 -2.73
C GLN A 448 17.43 29.25 -3.09
N PRO A 449 17.97 28.51 -2.12
CA PRO A 449 18.62 27.23 -2.38
C PRO A 449 17.59 26.17 -2.78
N VAL A 450 17.91 25.42 -3.84
CA VAL A 450 17.28 24.14 -4.14
C VAL A 450 18.13 23.05 -3.48
N VAL A 451 17.53 22.26 -2.60
CA VAL A 451 18.23 21.27 -1.76
C VAL A 451 17.76 19.86 -2.12
N GLU A 452 18.72 18.94 -2.31
CA GLU A 452 18.52 17.50 -2.32
C GLU A 452 19.28 16.89 -1.14
N ALA A 453 18.54 16.40 -0.16
CA ALA A 453 19.08 15.86 1.09
C ALA A 453 19.01 14.32 1.17
N LEU A 454 18.56 13.65 0.11
CA LEU A 454 18.43 12.19 -0.03
C LEU A 454 17.68 11.50 1.13
N GLU A 455 16.82 12.27 1.81
CA GLU A 455 16.08 11.79 2.97
C GLU A 455 15.23 10.57 2.60
N ASN A 456 15.29 9.55 3.46
CA ASN A 456 14.58 8.28 3.30
C ASN A 456 15.01 7.42 2.11
N PHE A 457 16.05 7.81 1.37
CA PHE A 457 16.62 7.01 0.29
C PHE A 457 16.88 5.57 0.77
N ASN A 458 16.43 4.56 0.02
CA ASN A 458 16.49 3.16 0.46
C ASN A 458 17.71 2.39 -0.06
N GLY A 459 18.42 2.93 -1.06
CA GLY A 459 19.62 2.31 -1.63
C GLY A 459 19.38 1.05 -2.47
N LEU A 460 18.14 0.78 -2.89
CA LEU A 460 17.80 -0.38 -3.73
C LEU A 460 17.79 -0.07 -5.23
N SER A 461 17.78 1.21 -5.58
CA SER A 461 17.83 1.75 -6.94
C SER A 461 18.42 3.17 -6.90
N PRO A 462 18.70 3.81 -8.05
CA PRO A 462 19.06 5.23 -8.05
C PRO A 462 17.96 6.10 -7.41
N PRO A 463 18.32 7.24 -6.80
CA PRO A 463 17.35 8.23 -6.34
C PRO A 463 16.47 8.76 -7.51
N PRO A 464 15.23 9.21 -7.27
CA PRO A 464 14.23 9.57 -8.28
C PRO A 464 14.65 10.53 -9.41
N ARG A 465 15.65 11.39 -9.18
CA ARG A 465 16.17 12.39 -10.14
C ARG A 465 17.64 12.20 -10.52
N TRP A 466 18.18 11.02 -10.20
CA TRP A 466 19.60 10.72 -10.36
C TRP A 466 19.83 9.56 -11.31
N THR A 467 20.77 9.74 -12.23
CA THR A 467 21.32 8.67 -13.04
C THR A 467 22.67 8.26 -12.44
N VAL A 468 22.76 7.05 -11.91
CA VAL A 468 24.00 6.53 -11.31
C VAL A 468 24.51 5.36 -12.14
N SER A 469 25.80 5.40 -12.48
CA SER A 469 26.48 4.39 -13.29
C SER A 469 27.21 3.35 -12.44
N GLY A 470 27.31 2.12 -12.97
CA GLY A 470 28.10 1.05 -12.36
C GLY A 470 27.53 0.52 -11.03
N GLY A 471 28.10 -0.60 -10.56
CA GLY A 471 27.85 -1.16 -9.22
C GLY A 471 26.44 -1.73 -8.98
N PRO A 472 26.31 -2.82 -8.19
CA PRO A 472 25.02 -3.28 -7.71
C PRO A 472 24.52 -2.42 -6.54
N TRP A 473 23.22 -2.12 -6.52
CA TRP A 473 22.53 -1.52 -5.38
C TRP A 473 22.35 -2.55 -4.26
N ARG A 474 22.67 -2.14 -3.02
CA ARG A 474 22.78 -3.04 -1.86
C ARG A 474 21.85 -2.68 -0.70
N GLY A 475 21.04 -1.64 -0.85
CA GLY A 475 20.12 -1.16 0.18
C GLY A 475 20.76 -0.19 1.15
N ARG A 476 20.20 -0.12 2.36
CA ARG A 476 20.72 0.72 3.44
C ARG A 476 21.94 0.07 4.10
N ASP A 477 22.97 0.86 4.35
CA ASP A 477 24.11 0.46 5.17
C ASP A 477 24.50 1.58 6.15
N THR A 478 24.98 1.18 7.32
CA THR A 478 25.59 2.08 8.31
C THR A 478 27.12 2.00 8.25
N GLY A 479 27.64 1.48 7.14
CA GLY A 479 29.04 1.22 6.87
C GLY A 479 29.51 -0.19 7.25
N THR A 480 28.62 -1.04 7.73
CA THR A 480 28.93 -2.37 8.27
C THR A 480 29.14 -3.45 7.21
N LEU A 481 28.51 -3.33 6.03
CA LEU A 481 28.47 -4.42 5.06
C LEU A 481 29.80 -4.63 4.32
N GLY A 482 30.55 -3.54 4.08
CA GLY A 482 31.90 -3.63 3.49
C GLY A 482 32.00 -4.33 2.14
N MET A 483 30.88 -4.47 1.44
CA MET A 483 30.78 -5.11 0.13
C MET A 483 30.85 -4.04 -0.95
N VAL A 484 31.56 -4.28 -2.05
CA VAL A 484 31.61 -3.32 -3.16
C VAL A 484 30.21 -3.10 -3.73
N GLY A 485 29.81 -1.85 -3.93
CA GLY A 485 28.49 -1.50 -4.44
C GLY A 485 28.01 -0.09 -4.06
N LEU A 486 26.73 0.13 -4.34
CA LEU A 486 26.02 1.38 -4.10
C LEU A 486 24.99 1.22 -2.98
N TYR A 487 24.82 2.26 -2.18
CA TYR A 487 24.11 2.22 -0.91
C TYR A 487 23.27 3.47 -0.69
N SER A 488 22.29 3.34 0.20
CA SER A 488 21.85 4.45 1.03
C SER A 488 22.63 4.39 2.34
N PHE A 489 23.47 5.39 2.59
CA PHE A 489 24.24 5.47 3.82
C PHE A 489 23.49 6.26 4.90
N GLY A 490 23.67 5.88 6.17
CA GLY A 490 23.14 6.64 7.31
C GLY A 490 21.67 6.37 7.63
N ASN A 491 21.17 7.03 8.68
CA ASN A 491 19.76 6.89 9.12
C ASN A 491 18.82 7.75 8.29
N ASP A 492 19.31 8.94 7.91
CA ASP A 492 18.54 9.94 7.17
C ASP A 492 18.63 9.66 5.66
N GLY A 493 19.77 9.15 5.18
CA GLY A 493 19.98 8.61 3.83
C GLY A 493 20.89 9.49 2.98
N SER A 494 21.97 8.90 2.45
CA SER A 494 22.93 9.57 1.56
C SER A 494 23.33 8.65 0.41
N LEU A 495 23.80 9.17 -0.72
CA LEU A 495 24.23 8.34 -1.86
C LEU A 495 25.61 7.73 -1.57
N GLY A 496 25.62 6.52 -0.99
CA GLY A 496 26.83 5.82 -0.56
C GLY A 496 27.49 4.98 -1.65
N LEU A 497 28.81 5.04 -1.72
CA LEU A 497 29.64 4.36 -2.70
C LEU A 497 30.82 3.64 -2.01
N LEU A 498 30.91 2.33 -2.24
CA LEU A 498 32.11 1.53 -1.92
C LEU A 498 32.73 1.04 -3.22
N LEU A 499 33.78 1.71 -3.66
CA LEU A 499 34.33 1.55 -5.00
C LEU A 499 35.26 0.32 -5.10
N GLY A 500 35.12 -0.44 -6.19
CA GLY A 500 36.06 -1.49 -6.57
C GLY A 500 37.27 -0.89 -7.28
N SER A 501 37.41 -1.20 -8.58
CA SER A 501 38.45 -0.66 -9.48
C SER A 501 37.94 0.39 -10.47
N GLU A 502 36.64 0.43 -10.73
CA GLU A 502 36.03 1.35 -11.71
C GLU A 502 35.42 2.57 -11.02
N PRO A 503 35.47 3.76 -11.66
CA PRO A 503 34.77 4.93 -11.19
C PRO A 503 33.24 4.79 -11.34
N VAL A 504 32.52 5.53 -10.52
CA VAL A 504 31.06 5.67 -10.57
C VAL A 504 30.72 7.14 -10.78
N SER A 505 29.96 7.43 -11.83
CA SER A 505 29.34 8.74 -12.06
C SER A 505 27.89 8.74 -11.58
N ALA A 506 27.49 9.82 -10.90
CA ALA A 506 26.14 10.08 -10.42
C ALA A 506 25.72 11.48 -10.90
N VAL A 507 24.72 11.51 -11.78
CA VAL A 507 24.30 12.72 -12.51
C VAL A 507 22.91 13.14 -12.08
N THR A 508 22.72 14.44 -11.86
CA THR A 508 21.42 15.06 -11.57
C THR A 508 21.23 16.33 -12.41
N SER A 509 19.99 16.71 -12.70
CA SER A 509 19.67 17.82 -13.60
C SER A 509 18.83 18.90 -12.92
N PHE A 510 19.15 20.16 -13.23
CA PHE A 510 18.44 21.33 -12.74
C PHE A 510 17.88 22.12 -13.93
N ARG A 511 16.72 22.74 -13.76
CA ARG A 511 16.08 23.62 -14.76
C ARG A 511 15.93 25.03 -14.20
N ASN A 512 16.25 26.01 -15.03
CA ASN A 512 15.95 27.39 -14.72
C ASN A 512 14.46 27.68 -14.97
N ASP A 513 13.68 27.80 -13.90
CA ASP A 513 12.25 28.14 -13.95
C ASP A 513 11.99 29.61 -13.58
N THR A 514 13.03 30.44 -13.50
CA THR A 514 12.88 31.89 -13.36
C THR A 514 12.54 32.53 -14.71
N ASP A 515 12.10 33.79 -14.68
CA ASP A 515 11.87 34.59 -15.88
C ASP A 515 13.16 35.26 -16.43
N THR A 516 14.33 34.94 -15.86
CA THR A 516 15.61 35.59 -16.19
C THR A 516 16.68 34.58 -16.57
N THR A 517 17.71 35.00 -17.32
CA THR A 517 18.85 34.13 -17.61
C THR A 517 19.76 34.06 -16.39
N LEU A 518 20.12 32.86 -15.93
CA LEU A 518 21.08 32.72 -14.82
C LEU A 518 22.50 32.91 -15.33
N THR A 519 23.24 33.81 -14.68
CA THR A 519 24.63 34.16 -15.01
C THR A 519 25.65 33.59 -14.01
N ALA A 520 25.19 33.21 -12.82
CA ALA A 520 26.00 32.57 -11.79
C ALA A 520 25.19 31.67 -10.84
N LEU A 521 25.84 30.65 -10.28
CA LEU A 521 25.31 29.70 -9.29
C LEU A 521 26.26 29.57 -8.09
N GLU A 522 25.72 29.40 -6.89
CA GLU A 522 26.45 28.85 -5.74
C GLU A 522 26.05 27.38 -5.59
N ILE A 523 27.04 26.49 -5.61
CA ILE A 523 26.83 25.03 -5.53
C ILE A 523 27.56 24.52 -4.29
N ALA A 524 26.89 23.70 -3.50
CA ALA A 524 27.46 23.05 -2.34
C ALA A 524 26.97 21.60 -2.22
N TYR A 525 27.73 20.76 -1.53
CA TYR A 525 27.30 19.44 -1.10
C TYR A 525 28.11 18.99 0.11
N ASP A 526 27.57 18.02 0.83
CA ASP A 526 28.25 17.33 1.92
C ASP A 526 28.87 16.03 1.41
N ALA A 527 30.20 15.92 1.48
CA ALA A 527 30.91 14.68 1.23
C ALA A 527 31.08 13.93 2.55
N GLU A 528 30.62 12.68 2.61
CA GLU A 528 30.72 11.88 3.83
C GLU A 528 31.69 10.72 3.65
N GLN A 529 32.60 10.54 4.61
CA GLN A 529 33.41 9.33 4.67
C GLN A 529 32.89 8.40 5.78
N TRP A 530 32.41 7.23 5.37
CA TRP A 530 31.77 6.27 6.27
C TRP A 530 32.53 4.97 6.47
N ARG A 531 33.62 4.77 5.72
CA ARG A 531 34.66 3.77 6.03
C ARG A 531 36.05 4.38 5.87
N SER A 532 36.95 4.05 6.79
CA SER A 532 38.33 4.53 6.84
C SER A 532 39.30 3.37 6.97
N PHE A 533 40.45 3.48 6.30
CA PHE A 533 41.55 2.53 6.45
C PHE A 533 42.90 3.25 6.35
N SER A 534 43.84 2.95 7.24
CA SER A 534 45.20 3.48 7.14
C SER A 534 45.93 2.83 5.96
N GLY A 535 46.22 3.61 4.91
CA GLY A 535 46.82 3.11 3.68
C GLY A 535 46.97 4.20 2.60
N GLU A 536 47.48 3.81 1.42
CA GLU A 536 47.79 4.73 0.30
C GLU A 536 46.59 5.04 -0.61
N ARG A 537 45.46 4.31 -0.48
CA ARG A 537 44.30 4.49 -1.36
C ARG A 537 43.43 5.67 -0.90
N VAL A 538 43.48 6.75 -1.68
CA VAL A 538 42.70 7.98 -1.46
C VAL A 538 41.59 8.06 -2.51
N ASP A 539 40.40 7.58 -2.16
CA ASP A 539 39.22 7.69 -3.02
C ASP A 539 38.79 9.16 -3.12
N LEU A 540 38.30 9.53 -4.30
CA LEU A 540 38.10 10.90 -4.74
C LEU A 540 36.69 11.09 -5.29
N ILE A 541 36.03 12.20 -4.96
CA ILE A 541 34.84 12.70 -5.68
C ILE A 541 35.26 13.98 -6.40
N THR A 542 35.06 14.01 -7.71
CA THR A 542 35.15 15.24 -8.52
C THR A 542 33.78 15.63 -9.02
N VAL A 543 33.52 16.93 -9.14
CA VAL A 543 32.24 17.44 -9.64
C VAL A 543 32.45 18.25 -10.92
N GLU A 544 31.65 17.95 -11.94
CA GLU A 544 31.54 18.75 -13.15
C GLU A 544 30.11 19.26 -13.31
N VAL A 545 29.98 20.45 -13.88
CA VAL A 545 28.68 20.99 -14.31
C VAL A 545 28.63 21.02 -15.83
N TYR A 546 27.52 20.53 -16.41
CA TYR A 546 27.29 20.53 -17.85
C TYR A 546 26.27 21.61 -18.19
N VAL A 547 26.74 22.71 -18.78
CA VAL A 547 25.88 23.80 -19.26
C VAL A 547 25.86 23.74 -20.79
N ALA A 548 24.66 23.61 -21.38
CA ALA A 548 24.48 23.39 -22.82
C ALA A 548 25.34 22.21 -23.37
N GLY A 549 25.50 21.16 -22.56
CA GLY A 549 26.30 19.97 -22.90
C GLY A 549 27.82 20.14 -22.80
N ARG A 550 28.31 21.28 -22.29
CA ARG A 550 29.74 21.54 -22.10
C ARG A 550 30.15 21.33 -20.63
N PRO A 551 31.14 20.47 -20.35
CA PRO A 551 31.63 20.27 -18.98
C PRO A 551 32.45 21.46 -18.50
N ILE A 552 32.21 21.88 -17.27
CA ILE A 552 33.01 22.83 -16.50
C ILE A 552 33.37 22.15 -15.18
N ALA A 553 34.67 21.93 -14.94
CA ALA A 553 35.13 21.30 -13.70
C ALA A 553 34.99 22.26 -12.51
N LEU A 554 34.56 21.74 -11.36
CA LEU A 554 34.40 22.47 -10.10
C LEU A 554 35.44 21.97 -9.08
N PRO A 555 36.71 22.41 -9.16
CA PRO A 555 37.78 21.87 -8.34
C PRO A 555 37.58 22.10 -6.84
N ASP A 556 36.92 23.19 -6.43
CA ASP A 556 36.62 23.49 -5.03
C ASP A 556 35.57 22.53 -4.42
N LEU A 557 34.85 21.78 -5.27
CA LEU A 557 33.95 20.70 -4.88
C LEU A 557 34.65 19.32 -4.91
N THR A 558 35.97 19.27 -5.00
CA THR A 558 36.70 18.00 -5.01
C THR A 558 36.89 17.48 -3.58
N PHE A 559 36.39 16.29 -3.28
CA PHE A 559 36.59 15.61 -2.00
C PHE A 559 37.60 14.48 -2.12
N THR A 560 38.55 14.40 -1.19
CA THR A 560 39.44 13.24 -1.01
C THR A 560 39.22 12.63 0.35
N THR A 561 39.17 11.31 0.42
CA THR A 561 39.15 10.60 1.70
C THR A 561 40.36 10.93 2.56
N ASP A 562 40.13 11.10 3.86
CA ASP A 562 41.16 11.30 4.87
C ASP A 562 40.93 10.26 5.97
N SER A 563 41.75 9.21 5.98
CA SER A 563 41.61 8.09 6.91
C SER A 563 42.53 8.28 8.12
N PRO A 564 42.03 8.72 9.29
CA PRO A 564 42.87 8.99 10.45
C PRO A 564 43.48 7.70 10.99
N LEU A 565 44.72 7.78 11.47
CA LEU A 565 45.41 6.64 12.08
C LEU A 565 44.60 6.05 13.24
N GLY A 566 44.30 4.74 13.16
CA GLY A 566 43.64 3.98 14.23
C GLY A 566 42.13 3.86 14.11
N ILE A 567 41.51 4.40 13.06
CA ILE A 567 40.09 4.17 12.71
C ILE A 567 40.06 3.30 11.45
N GLU A 568 39.99 1.99 11.64
CA GLU A 568 39.90 1.00 10.56
C GLU A 568 38.49 0.42 10.48
N GLY A 569 37.90 0.44 9.28
CA GLY A 569 36.56 -0.10 9.02
C GLY A 569 35.44 0.94 9.09
N PRO A 570 34.24 0.53 9.53
CA PRO A 570 33.06 1.41 9.58
C PRO A 570 33.24 2.60 10.52
N ILE A 571 32.85 3.78 10.08
CA ILE A 571 32.75 4.99 10.90
C ILE A 571 31.28 5.21 11.24
N THR A 572 30.93 5.15 12.52
CA THR A 572 29.57 5.42 12.98
C THR A 572 29.13 6.82 12.57
N ASN A 573 28.05 6.93 11.79
CA ASN A 573 27.50 8.16 11.20
C ASN A 573 28.44 8.92 10.25
N GLY A 574 29.57 8.33 9.86
CA GLY A 574 30.52 8.96 8.94
C GLY A 574 31.22 10.22 9.49
N ILE A 575 32.07 10.80 8.64
CA ILE A 575 32.70 12.12 8.83
C ILE A 575 32.28 12.98 7.64
N THR A 576 31.58 14.07 7.91
CA THR A 576 31.06 14.98 6.89
C THR A 576 32.02 16.13 6.62
N THR A 577 32.24 16.44 5.34
CA THR A 577 32.99 17.60 4.84
C THR A 577 32.10 18.39 3.88
N SER A 578 31.67 19.59 4.28
CA SER A 578 30.89 20.48 3.43
C SER A 578 31.79 21.22 2.45
N LEU A 579 31.49 21.11 1.16
CA LEU A 579 32.21 21.76 0.07
C LEU A 579 31.29 22.75 -0.63
N THR A 580 31.83 23.89 -1.05
CA THR A 580 31.07 24.93 -1.74
C THR A 580 31.93 25.65 -2.77
N THR A 581 31.32 26.06 -3.87
CA THR A 581 31.94 26.85 -4.93
C THR A 581 30.94 27.84 -5.50
N ARG A 582 31.46 28.91 -6.11
CA ARG A 582 30.69 29.78 -6.99
C ARG A 582 31.08 29.51 -8.42
N LEU A 583 30.08 29.29 -9.26
CA LEU A 583 30.22 29.14 -10.68
C LEU A 583 29.69 30.42 -11.32
N GLU A 584 30.61 31.20 -11.88
CA GLU A 584 30.30 32.45 -12.57
C GLU A 584 30.54 32.30 -14.07
N GLY A 585 29.96 33.22 -14.82
CA GLY A 585 30.15 33.32 -16.26
C GLY A 585 29.56 32.17 -17.07
N ILE A 586 28.36 31.77 -16.66
CA ILE A 586 27.49 30.83 -17.35
C ILE A 586 26.29 31.57 -17.94
N LEU A 587 25.52 30.92 -18.81
CA LEU A 587 24.27 31.46 -19.34
C LEU A 587 23.25 30.33 -19.41
N ILE A 588 22.24 30.38 -18.53
CA ILE A 588 21.15 29.38 -18.50
C ILE A 588 19.83 30.12 -18.71
N PRO A 589 19.30 30.19 -19.95
CA PRO A 589 18.03 30.85 -20.24
C PRO A 589 16.84 30.24 -19.49
N PRO A 590 15.72 30.97 -19.31
CA PRO A 590 14.47 30.41 -18.81
C PRO A 590 14.05 29.14 -19.56
N GLY A 591 13.72 28.09 -18.82
CA GLY A 591 13.36 26.76 -19.30
C GLY A 591 14.54 25.87 -19.72
N ALA A 592 15.77 26.38 -19.75
CA ALA A 592 16.96 25.58 -20.05
C ALA A 592 17.42 24.75 -18.83
N THR A 593 18.10 23.64 -19.11
CA THR A 593 18.62 22.70 -18.11
C THR A 593 20.14 22.69 -18.08
N PHE A 594 20.69 22.30 -16.94
CA PHE A 594 22.10 21.96 -16.74
C PHE A 594 22.22 20.73 -15.83
N GLU A 595 23.35 20.06 -15.86
CA GLU A 595 23.57 18.83 -15.08
C GLU A 595 24.74 19.01 -14.11
N LEU A 596 24.67 18.36 -12.96
CA LEU A 596 25.82 18.13 -12.07
C LEU A 596 26.18 16.66 -12.14
N ASP A 597 27.43 16.38 -12.51
CA ASP A 597 28.01 15.03 -12.55
C ASP A 597 29.03 14.88 -11.42
N PHE A 598 28.70 14.02 -10.46
CA PHE A 598 29.61 13.60 -9.40
C PHE A 598 30.30 12.31 -9.83
N THR A 599 31.60 12.39 -10.10
CA THR A 599 32.42 11.22 -10.42
C THR A 599 33.24 10.80 -9.21
N ALA A 600 32.87 9.66 -8.63
CA ALA A 600 33.60 8.98 -7.57
C ALA A 600 34.61 8.01 -8.17
N SER A 601 35.91 8.20 -7.90
CA SER A 601 37.01 7.42 -8.47
C SER A 601 37.83 6.72 -7.36
N PRO A 602 38.21 5.44 -7.55
CA PRO A 602 39.10 4.77 -6.62
C PRO A 602 40.50 5.40 -6.67
N GLY A 603 41.09 5.59 -5.49
CA GLY A 603 42.44 6.13 -5.33
C GLY A 603 43.54 5.23 -5.89
N GLN A 604 44.70 5.82 -6.16
CA GLN A 604 45.90 5.08 -6.56
C GLN A 604 46.80 4.79 -5.34
N PRO A 605 47.36 3.56 -5.19
CA PRO A 605 47.18 2.41 -6.08
C PRO A 605 45.78 1.79 -5.95
N VAL A 606 45.25 1.25 -7.05
CA VAL A 606 43.99 0.51 -7.02
C VAL A 606 44.21 -0.79 -6.22
N THR A 607 43.60 -0.89 -5.04
CA THR A 607 43.54 -2.14 -4.27
C THR A 607 42.58 -3.10 -4.98
N GLU A 608 43.06 -4.21 -5.53
CA GLU A 608 42.19 -5.28 -6.02
C GLU A 608 41.49 -5.95 -4.82
N VAL A 609 40.15 -5.92 -4.83
CA VAL A 609 39.33 -6.52 -3.77
C VAL A 609 39.12 -7.98 -4.13
N GLU A 610 39.36 -8.88 -3.18
CA GLU A 610 39.09 -10.31 -3.35
C GLU A 610 37.61 -10.54 -3.71
N ASP A 611 37.34 -11.36 -4.73
CA ASP A 611 36.00 -11.59 -5.30
C ASP A 611 35.57 -13.07 -5.30
N TYR A 612 36.32 -13.94 -4.62
CA TYR A 612 36.04 -15.37 -4.57
C TYR A 612 34.81 -15.74 -3.72
N VAL A 613 34.26 -16.91 -4.02
CA VAL A 613 33.36 -17.68 -3.16
C VAL A 613 34.03 -19.03 -2.93
N ARG A 614 34.15 -19.47 -1.66
CA ARG A 614 34.87 -20.70 -1.35
C ARG A 614 34.35 -21.45 -0.13
N LEU A 615 34.71 -22.72 -0.02
CA LEU A 615 34.51 -23.51 1.18
C LEU A 615 35.44 -23.01 2.31
N ASN A 616 34.90 -22.88 3.54
CA ASN A 616 35.67 -22.37 4.69
C ASN A 616 35.85 -23.40 5.81
N GLU A 617 34.78 -24.10 6.18
CA GLU A 617 34.77 -25.08 7.27
C GLU A 617 33.67 -26.12 7.01
N PHE A 618 33.89 -27.38 7.39
CA PHE A 618 32.85 -28.40 7.42
C PHE A 618 33.12 -29.51 8.45
N HIS A 619 32.05 -30.21 8.81
CA HIS A 619 32.08 -31.35 9.75
C HIS A 619 31.15 -32.46 9.20
N TYR A 620 31.67 -33.68 9.07
CA TYR A 620 30.92 -34.83 8.52
C TYR A 620 30.90 -36.06 9.44
N ASP A 621 31.94 -36.31 10.24
CA ASP A 621 32.05 -37.54 11.04
C ASP A 621 32.25 -37.25 12.53
N ASN A 622 31.54 -38.00 13.38
CA ASN A 622 31.70 -37.94 14.83
C ASN A 622 31.43 -39.29 15.52
N THR A 623 31.91 -39.40 16.75
CA THR A 623 31.75 -40.61 17.56
C THR A 623 30.26 -40.77 17.91
N GLY A 624 29.63 -41.86 17.48
CA GLY A 624 28.23 -42.14 17.77
C GLY A 624 27.33 -41.88 16.56
N ALA A 625 26.22 -41.16 16.77
CA ALA A 625 25.33 -40.76 15.68
C ALA A 625 25.82 -39.46 15.06
N ASP A 626 25.75 -39.33 13.73
CA ASP A 626 26.15 -38.12 13.01
C ASP A 626 25.29 -36.93 13.47
N LEU A 627 25.91 -35.98 14.19
CA LEU A 627 25.26 -34.85 14.84
C LEU A 627 26.07 -33.58 14.61
N ASN A 628 25.37 -32.49 14.28
CA ASN A 628 25.95 -31.18 13.99
C ASN A 628 26.90 -31.19 12.78
N GLU A 629 26.58 -31.99 11.77
CA GLU A 629 27.21 -31.90 10.46
C GLU A 629 26.81 -30.59 9.78
N PHE A 630 27.78 -29.92 9.19
CA PHE A 630 27.58 -28.61 8.59
C PHE A 630 28.58 -28.30 7.51
N LEU A 631 28.25 -27.28 6.72
CA LEU A 631 29.13 -26.67 5.74
C LEU A 631 29.11 -25.15 5.91
N GLU A 632 30.27 -24.53 5.74
CA GLU A 632 30.46 -23.10 5.78
C GLU A 632 31.12 -22.60 4.50
N ILE A 633 30.61 -21.48 4.00
CA ILE A 633 31.04 -20.80 2.78
C ILE A 633 31.52 -19.40 3.15
N LEU A 634 32.72 -19.06 2.70
CA LEU A 634 33.30 -17.73 2.81
C LEU A 634 33.14 -17.01 1.47
N VAL A 635 32.50 -15.83 1.52
CA VAL A 635 32.30 -14.97 0.36
C VAL A 635 33.09 -13.69 0.53
N ALA A 636 33.96 -13.40 -0.43
CA ALA A 636 34.82 -12.22 -0.42
C ALA A 636 34.03 -10.91 -0.69
N PRO A 637 34.55 -9.75 -0.23
CA PRO A 637 33.89 -8.45 -0.33
C PRO A 637 33.68 -7.93 -1.75
N GLY A 638 34.51 -8.37 -2.70
CA GLY A 638 34.44 -8.00 -4.11
C GLY A 638 33.43 -8.83 -4.91
N TYR A 639 32.92 -9.94 -4.35
CA TYR A 639 31.93 -10.78 -5.04
C TYR A 639 30.62 -10.01 -5.24
N GLN A 640 30.34 -9.65 -6.49
CA GLN A 640 29.18 -8.81 -6.83
C GLN A 640 27.89 -9.60 -7.07
N GLY A 641 27.97 -10.90 -7.33
CA GLY A 641 26.83 -11.77 -7.61
C GLY A 641 25.87 -11.95 -6.42
N THR A 642 24.72 -12.56 -6.69
CA THR A 642 23.68 -12.82 -5.69
C THR A 642 23.82 -14.21 -5.06
N PRO A 643 23.29 -14.46 -3.85
CA PRO A 643 23.27 -15.81 -3.26
C PRO A 643 22.51 -16.85 -4.09
N GLN A 644 21.63 -16.43 -5.00
CA GLN A 644 20.91 -17.30 -5.94
C GLN A 644 21.83 -17.93 -6.98
N GLU A 645 22.98 -17.31 -7.25
CA GLU A 645 23.96 -17.76 -8.24
C GLU A 645 24.93 -18.80 -7.68
N VAL A 646 24.89 -19.07 -6.37
CA VAL A 646 25.82 -19.96 -5.69
C VAL A 646 25.12 -21.25 -5.26
N GLU A 647 25.67 -22.39 -5.67
CA GLU A 647 25.17 -23.73 -5.33
C GLU A 647 26.27 -24.66 -4.82
N VAL A 648 25.94 -25.49 -3.84
CA VAL A 648 26.80 -26.57 -3.34
C VAL A 648 26.22 -27.92 -3.73
N TYR A 649 27.08 -28.81 -4.22
CA TYR A 649 26.74 -30.20 -4.54
C TYR A 649 27.60 -31.17 -3.75
N LEU A 650 26.98 -32.18 -3.14
CA LEU A 650 27.65 -33.28 -2.44
C LEU A 650 27.67 -34.52 -3.34
N TYR A 651 28.86 -35.09 -3.54
CA TYR A 651 29.12 -36.22 -4.42
C TYR A 651 29.54 -37.45 -3.61
N ASN A 652 28.93 -38.59 -3.93
CA ASN A 652 29.23 -39.86 -3.29
C ASN A 652 30.51 -40.44 -3.90
N GLY A 653 31.56 -40.72 -3.11
CA GLY A 653 32.79 -41.26 -3.68
C GLY A 653 32.73 -42.74 -4.05
N ASN A 654 31.69 -43.46 -3.64
CA ASN A 654 31.35 -44.78 -4.18
C ASN A 654 30.36 -44.67 -5.35
N GLY A 655 30.86 -44.15 -6.47
CA GLY A 655 30.15 -44.14 -7.75
C GLY A 655 30.03 -42.79 -8.43
N GLY A 656 30.38 -41.68 -7.75
CA GLY A 656 30.45 -40.34 -8.34
C GLY A 656 29.12 -39.63 -8.53
N GLY A 657 28.01 -40.18 -8.02
CA GLY A 657 26.67 -39.58 -8.12
C GLY A 657 26.46 -38.44 -7.12
N ILE A 658 25.51 -37.54 -7.40
CA ILE A 658 25.10 -36.48 -6.46
C ILE A 658 24.15 -37.08 -5.41
N TYR A 659 24.38 -36.77 -4.15
CA TYR A 659 23.45 -37.13 -3.06
C TYR A 659 22.91 -35.92 -2.29
N GLY A 660 23.45 -34.72 -2.53
CA GLY A 660 22.97 -33.47 -1.92
C GLY A 660 23.16 -32.28 -2.86
N GLN A 661 22.19 -31.38 -2.86
CA GLN A 661 22.26 -30.07 -3.54
C GLN A 661 21.72 -29.02 -2.58
N HIS A 662 22.49 -27.96 -2.38
CA HIS A 662 22.20 -26.91 -1.42
C HIS A 662 22.52 -25.54 -2.02
N PRO A 663 21.52 -24.75 -2.45
CA PRO A 663 21.77 -23.38 -2.88
C PRO A 663 22.21 -22.52 -1.68
N LEU A 664 23.03 -21.50 -1.90
CA LEU A 664 23.49 -20.60 -0.83
C LEU A 664 22.33 -19.85 -0.16
N THR A 665 21.21 -19.64 -0.88
CA THR A 665 19.95 -19.12 -0.31
C THR A 665 19.36 -20.00 0.80
N SER A 666 19.81 -21.26 0.93
CA SER A 666 19.43 -22.16 2.01
C SER A 666 20.40 -22.14 3.20
N PHE A 667 21.47 -21.35 3.14
CA PHE A 667 22.42 -21.11 4.23
C PHE A 667 22.00 -19.85 5.01
N THR A 668 22.36 -19.80 6.29
CA THR A 668 22.22 -18.59 7.10
C THR A 668 23.46 -17.73 6.91
N LEU A 669 23.29 -16.43 6.63
CA LEU A 669 24.38 -15.44 6.75
C LEU A 669 24.62 -15.19 8.25
N GLU A 670 25.74 -15.70 8.76
CA GLU A 670 26.05 -15.66 10.19
C GLU A 670 26.73 -14.36 10.60
N GLN A 671 27.69 -13.91 9.79
CA GLN A 671 28.48 -12.72 10.08
C GLN A 671 28.98 -12.04 8.81
N THR A 672 28.97 -10.71 8.81
CA THR A 672 29.79 -9.87 7.94
C THR A 672 30.93 -9.29 8.76
N LEU A 673 32.16 -9.57 8.36
CA LEU A 673 33.37 -9.12 9.06
C LEU A 673 33.70 -7.67 8.70
N PRO A 674 34.49 -6.95 9.52
CA PRO A 674 34.92 -5.59 9.18
C PRO A 674 35.64 -5.50 7.83
N SER A 675 36.29 -6.58 7.40
CA SER A 675 36.91 -6.70 6.07
C SER A 675 35.92 -6.75 4.90
N GLY A 676 34.62 -6.93 5.17
CA GLY A 676 33.55 -7.11 4.19
C GLY A 676 33.32 -8.57 3.76
N HIS A 677 34.11 -9.50 4.31
CA HIS A 677 33.89 -10.92 4.11
C HIS A 677 32.60 -11.39 4.81
N ARG A 678 31.89 -12.31 4.16
CA ARG A 678 30.61 -12.86 4.65
C ARG A 678 30.74 -14.36 4.88
N LEU A 679 30.33 -14.81 6.07
CA LEU A 679 30.30 -16.22 6.45
C LEU A 679 28.88 -16.76 6.39
N TYR A 680 28.67 -17.76 5.55
CA TYR A 680 27.40 -18.48 5.41
C TYR A 680 27.54 -19.87 5.97
N SER A 681 26.69 -20.28 6.90
CA SER A 681 26.72 -21.63 7.47
C SER A 681 25.39 -22.35 7.28
N LYS A 682 25.44 -23.68 7.22
CA LYS A 682 24.25 -24.52 7.18
C LYS A 682 24.50 -25.87 7.81
N LEU A 683 23.60 -26.28 8.70
CA LEU A 683 23.51 -27.67 9.15
C LEU A 683 22.99 -28.54 8.01
N ILE A 684 23.75 -29.57 7.65
CA ILE A 684 23.40 -30.51 6.58
C ILE A 684 23.47 -31.90 7.19
N PRO A 685 22.33 -32.54 7.50
CA PRO A 685 22.35 -33.87 8.08
C PRO A 685 22.75 -34.91 7.03
N ARG A 686 23.48 -35.94 7.46
CA ARG A 686 23.92 -37.10 6.65
C ARG A 686 24.90 -36.71 5.54
N ILE A 687 25.85 -35.85 5.85
CA ILE A 687 27.08 -35.80 5.06
C ILE A 687 27.74 -37.19 5.20
N GLN A 688 28.21 -37.76 4.11
CA GLN A 688 28.64 -39.15 4.13
C GLN A 688 30.03 -39.30 4.77
N ASN A 689 30.23 -40.39 5.53
CA ASN A 689 31.52 -40.74 6.10
C ASN A 689 32.28 -41.60 5.09
N GLY A 690 33.42 -41.13 4.60
CA GLY A 690 34.26 -41.83 3.64
C GLY A 690 34.84 -40.90 2.57
N PRO A 691 35.40 -41.45 1.48
CA PRO A 691 35.81 -40.63 0.36
C PRO A 691 34.56 -40.02 -0.29
N ASP A 692 34.38 -38.71 -0.18
CA ASP A 692 33.22 -37.99 -0.71
C ASP A 692 33.63 -36.59 -1.16
N GLY A 693 32.89 -36.02 -2.12
CA GLY A 693 33.22 -34.77 -2.77
C GLY A 693 32.24 -33.64 -2.46
N ILE A 694 32.72 -32.40 -2.45
CA ILE A 694 31.94 -31.18 -2.34
C ILE A 694 32.33 -30.27 -3.51
N ALA A 695 31.38 -29.98 -4.39
CA ALA A 695 31.57 -29.00 -5.46
C ALA A 695 30.81 -27.71 -5.11
N LEU A 696 31.50 -26.59 -5.26
CA LEU A 696 30.94 -25.25 -5.18
C LEU A 696 30.84 -24.69 -6.60
N VAL A 697 29.64 -24.25 -6.95
CA VAL A 697 29.28 -23.75 -8.27
C VAL A 697 28.81 -22.30 -8.12
N VAL A 698 29.34 -21.41 -8.96
CA VAL A 698 28.98 -20.00 -9.01
C VAL A 698 28.65 -19.67 -10.46
N ASN A 699 27.45 -19.13 -10.72
CA ASN A 699 27.01 -18.80 -12.08
C ASN A 699 27.16 -19.98 -13.08
N ASN A 700 26.84 -21.19 -12.62
CA ASN A 700 26.99 -22.48 -13.33
C ASN A 700 28.43 -22.93 -13.62
N ASP A 701 29.44 -22.18 -13.19
CA ASP A 701 30.84 -22.58 -13.27
C ASP A 701 31.31 -23.19 -11.95
N ILE A 702 32.09 -24.27 -12.02
CA ILE A 702 32.68 -24.89 -10.82
C ILE A 702 33.87 -24.07 -10.38
N VAL A 703 33.77 -23.46 -9.20
CA VAL A 703 34.85 -22.69 -8.60
C VAL A 703 35.73 -23.53 -7.67
N GLU A 704 35.15 -24.53 -7.01
CA GLU A 704 35.89 -25.51 -6.21
C GLU A 704 35.26 -26.91 -6.36
N PHE A 705 36.08 -27.96 -6.47
CA PHE A 705 35.64 -29.35 -6.33
C PHE A 705 36.67 -30.13 -5.51
N VAL A 706 36.39 -30.25 -4.21
CA VAL A 706 37.27 -30.87 -3.24
C VAL A 706 36.68 -32.16 -2.70
N SER A 707 37.51 -33.02 -2.11
CA SER A 707 37.06 -34.23 -1.42
C SER A 707 37.89 -34.47 -0.16
N TYR A 708 37.41 -35.33 0.73
CA TYR A 708 38.12 -35.79 1.91
C TYR A 708 38.29 -37.31 1.84
N GLU A 709 39.31 -37.85 2.52
CA GLU A 709 39.59 -39.30 2.60
C GLU A 709 39.86 -40.01 1.26
N GLY A 710 40.19 -39.24 0.22
CA GLY A 710 40.48 -39.70 -1.12
C GLY A 710 39.84 -38.83 -2.20
N THR A 711 40.06 -39.19 -3.46
CA THR A 711 39.51 -38.46 -4.63
C THR A 711 38.20 -39.07 -5.12
N VAL A 712 37.30 -38.24 -5.66
CA VAL A 712 36.02 -38.62 -6.26
C VAL A 712 35.97 -38.16 -7.71
N THR A 713 35.62 -39.05 -8.64
CA THR A 713 35.28 -38.67 -10.01
C THR A 713 33.77 -38.60 -10.14
N ALA A 714 33.24 -37.42 -10.42
CA ALA A 714 31.80 -37.21 -10.56
C ALA A 714 31.28 -37.83 -11.87
N THR A 715 30.09 -38.43 -11.83
CA THR A 715 29.45 -39.11 -12.97
C THR A 715 28.17 -38.42 -13.46
N GLU A 716 27.74 -37.36 -12.78
CA GLU A 716 26.57 -36.55 -13.11
C GLU A 716 26.71 -35.14 -12.54
N GLY A 717 25.74 -34.27 -12.81
CA GLY A 717 25.73 -32.90 -12.29
C GLY A 717 26.74 -31.95 -12.93
N PRO A 718 26.93 -30.76 -12.33
CA PRO A 718 27.87 -29.76 -12.84
C PRO A 718 29.29 -30.29 -12.98
N ALA A 719 29.72 -31.21 -12.10
CA ALA A 719 31.09 -31.73 -12.09
C ALA A 719 31.29 -33.00 -12.92
N ASN A 720 30.30 -33.40 -13.72
CA ASN A 720 30.34 -34.65 -14.48
C ASN A 720 31.64 -34.83 -15.29
N GLY A 721 32.36 -35.92 -15.03
CA GLY A 721 33.63 -36.25 -15.67
C GLY A 721 34.86 -35.60 -15.05
N LEU A 722 34.70 -34.69 -14.09
CA LEU A 722 35.80 -34.09 -13.32
C LEU A 722 36.16 -34.97 -12.13
N THR A 723 37.43 -34.91 -11.73
CA THR A 723 37.93 -35.56 -10.51
C THR A 723 38.26 -34.48 -9.48
N SER A 724 37.77 -34.65 -8.25
CA SER A 724 37.99 -33.74 -7.14
C SER A 724 39.46 -33.70 -6.70
N THR A 725 39.82 -32.63 -5.99
CA THR A 725 41.11 -32.53 -5.28
C THR A 725 40.93 -32.96 -3.83
N ASP A 726 41.67 -33.98 -3.39
CA ASP A 726 41.68 -34.40 -1.98
C ASP A 726 42.32 -33.32 -1.10
N ILE A 727 41.67 -32.95 0.00
CA ILE A 727 42.17 -31.93 0.94
C ILE A 727 43.21 -32.48 1.92
N GLU A 728 43.48 -33.79 1.89
CA GLU A 728 44.53 -34.48 2.65
C GLU A 728 44.36 -34.45 4.18
N VAL A 729 43.21 -33.97 4.69
CA VAL A 729 42.82 -34.00 6.10
C VAL A 729 41.51 -34.75 6.29
N ALA A 730 41.38 -35.44 7.43
CA ALA A 730 40.29 -36.39 7.66
C ALA A 730 39.84 -36.43 9.13
N GLN A 731 38.58 -36.81 9.33
CA GLN A 731 37.97 -36.95 10.66
C GLN A 731 38.06 -38.39 11.19
N SER A 732 38.25 -39.41 10.34
CA SER A 732 38.14 -40.83 10.71
C SER A 732 39.17 -41.40 11.71
N ASN A 733 40.28 -40.72 12.04
CA ASN A 733 41.33 -41.31 12.89
C ASN A 733 42.07 -40.33 13.83
N PRO A 734 41.67 -40.26 15.12
CA PRO A 734 40.45 -40.81 15.70
C PRO A 734 39.22 -40.02 15.26
N VAL A 735 38.07 -40.67 15.15
CA VAL A 735 36.77 -40.00 14.97
C VAL A 735 36.56 -38.99 16.12
N PRO A 736 36.23 -37.71 15.84
CA PRO A 736 36.09 -36.70 16.89
C PRO A 736 34.85 -36.92 17.76
N ALA A 737 34.76 -36.24 18.90
CA ALA A 737 33.51 -36.16 19.66
C ALA A 737 32.51 -35.23 18.94
N PRO A 738 31.19 -35.38 19.13
CA PRO A 738 30.19 -34.50 18.52
C PRO A 738 30.50 -33.00 18.75
N GLY A 739 30.52 -32.22 17.67
CA GLY A 739 30.78 -30.77 17.72
C GLY A 739 32.24 -30.35 17.89
N THR A 740 33.20 -31.25 17.62
CA THR A 740 34.65 -30.97 17.60
C THR A 740 35.29 -31.57 16.36
N GLY A 741 36.52 -31.20 16.02
CA GLY A 741 37.26 -31.92 14.98
C GLY A 741 36.91 -31.53 13.55
N SER A 742 36.24 -30.39 13.31
CA SER A 742 35.93 -29.88 11.96
C SER A 742 37.17 -29.69 11.10
N LEU A 743 36.97 -29.72 9.79
CA LEU A 743 37.99 -29.43 8.79
C LEU A 743 37.73 -28.01 8.27
N GLY A 744 38.74 -27.15 8.28
CA GLY A 744 38.59 -25.78 7.80
C GLY A 744 39.92 -25.15 7.40
N LEU A 745 39.84 -23.96 6.81
CA LEU A 745 41.01 -23.20 6.38
C LEU A 745 41.68 -22.50 7.57
N ASN A 746 42.99 -22.72 7.73
CA ASN A 746 43.81 -22.03 8.71
C ASN A 746 44.23 -20.62 8.23
N GLY A 747 45.05 -19.90 9.02
CA GLY A 747 45.56 -18.57 8.66
C GLY A 747 46.46 -18.51 7.41
N SER A 748 46.91 -19.64 6.87
CA SER A 748 47.61 -19.75 5.58
C SER A 748 46.71 -20.28 4.46
N LEU A 749 45.39 -20.37 4.71
CA LEU A 749 44.38 -20.91 3.80
C LEU A 749 44.65 -22.37 3.38
N GLU A 750 45.26 -23.14 4.28
CA GLU A 750 45.46 -24.59 4.11
C GLU A 750 44.42 -25.35 4.93
N TRP A 751 43.89 -26.44 4.37
CA TRP A 751 42.95 -27.31 5.08
C TRP A 751 43.61 -27.94 6.30
N THR A 752 42.99 -27.74 7.47
CA THR A 752 43.47 -28.22 8.77
C THR A 752 42.30 -28.81 9.55
N ARG A 753 42.59 -29.81 10.38
CA ARG A 753 41.62 -30.33 11.36
C ARG A 753 41.72 -29.57 12.68
N PHE A 754 40.65 -28.91 13.09
CA PHE A 754 40.58 -28.18 14.36
C PHE A 754 40.15 -29.09 15.50
N LEU A 755 40.98 -29.19 16.55
CA LEU A 755 40.69 -30.07 17.70
C LEU A 755 39.68 -29.48 18.70
N ASN A 756 39.44 -28.18 18.61
CA ASN A 756 38.50 -27.46 19.46
C ASN A 756 37.05 -27.66 18.98
N ARG A 757 36.11 -26.92 19.57
CA ARG A 757 34.74 -26.87 19.06
C ARG A 757 34.74 -26.27 17.67
N SER A 758 33.91 -26.83 16.79
CA SER A 758 33.69 -26.26 15.46
C SER A 758 33.13 -24.85 15.56
N THR A 759 33.38 -24.04 14.54
CA THR A 759 33.11 -22.59 14.54
C THR A 759 32.08 -22.13 13.49
N PRO A 760 30.93 -22.83 13.30
CA PRO A 760 29.96 -22.39 12.30
C PRO A 760 29.51 -20.96 12.58
N GLY A 761 29.70 -20.09 11.58
CA GLY A 761 29.40 -18.68 11.64
C GLY A 761 30.47 -17.79 12.27
N GLN A 762 31.63 -18.35 12.58
CA GLN A 762 32.79 -17.62 13.12
C GLN A 762 34.04 -17.98 12.31
N LEU A 763 35.03 -17.09 12.30
CA LEU A 763 36.31 -17.43 11.69
C LEU A 763 36.97 -18.62 12.38
N ASN A 764 37.59 -19.48 11.58
CA ASN A 764 38.35 -20.61 12.08
C ASN A 764 39.49 -20.14 13.02
N ASP A 765 39.89 -20.99 13.97
CA ASP A 765 40.95 -20.68 14.93
C ASP A 765 42.26 -20.26 14.21
N GLY A 766 42.68 -19.01 14.41
CA GLY A 766 43.91 -18.47 13.81
C GLY A 766 43.78 -18.04 12.34
N GLN A 767 42.59 -18.14 11.75
CA GLN A 767 42.30 -17.55 10.44
C GLN A 767 42.28 -16.03 10.57
N LEU A 768 43.02 -15.36 9.69
CA LEU A 768 43.07 -13.90 9.60
C LEU A 768 42.71 -13.52 8.18
N LEU A 769 41.56 -12.87 8.01
CA LEU A 769 41.20 -12.21 6.76
C LEU A 769 41.63 -10.75 6.88
N GLY A 770 42.53 -10.31 5.99
CA GLY A 770 42.99 -8.93 5.97
C GLY A 770 41.81 -7.97 5.76
N PRO A 771 41.83 -6.76 6.35
CA PRO A 771 40.85 -5.73 6.02
C PRO A 771 40.97 -5.33 4.55
N SER A 772 39.84 -5.20 3.85
CA SER A 772 39.82 -4.57 2.53
C SER A 772 40.14 -3.08 2.72
N LEU A 773 41.26 -2.62 2.17
CA LEU A 773 41.72 -1.23 2.26
C LEU A 773 40.96 -0.34 1.27
N ILE A 774 39.65 -0.28 1.41
CA ILE A 774 38.75 0.47 0.54
C ILE A 774 37.92 1.46 1.37
N PRO A 775 38.17 2.78 1.22
CA PRO A 775 37.34 3.80 1.86
C PRO A 775 35.90 3.77 1.32
N GLY A 776 34.95 4.19 2.16
CA GLY A 776 33.55 4.35 1.78
C GLY A 776 33.21 5.82 1.81
N ILE A 777 32.63 6.33 0.72
CA ILE A 777 32.28 7.74 0.53
C ILE A 777 30.81 7.91 0.19
N ALA A 778 30.22 9.05 0.53
CA ALA A 778 28.83 9.37 0.22
C ALA A 778 28.71 10.82 -0.23
N ILE A 779 27.67 11.08 -1.02
CA ILE A 779 27.24 12.42 -1.46
C ILE A 779 25.92 12.70 -0.74
N ASP A 780 25.81 13.88 -0.12
CA ASP A 780 24.61 14.32 0.59
C ASP A 780 24.41 15.85 0.49
N ASN A 781 23.24 16.35 0.92
CA ASN A 781 22.88 17.76 1.06
C ASN A 781 23.31 18.65 -0.13
N ILE A 782 23.05 18.20 -1.35
CA ILE A 782 23.36 18.97 -2.55
C ILE A 782 22.49 20.22 -2.54
N THR A 783 23.13 21.38 -2.62
CA THR A 783 22.47 22.68 -2.62
C THR A 783 22.90 23.47 -3.85
N VAL A 784 21.93 23.96 -4.61
CA VAL A 784 22.16 24.85 -5.76
C VAL A 784 21.34 26.12 -5.59
N THR A 785 22.02 27.27 -5.56
CA THR A 785 21.40 28.59 -5.40
C THR A 785 21.73 29.46 -6.61
N ALA A 786 20.71 29.98 -7.29
CA ALA A 786 20.92 31.00 -8.31
C ALA A 786 21.36 32.32 -7.68
N ILE A 787 22.47 32.89 -8.16
CA ILE A 787 22.97 34.19 -7.72
C ILE A 787 22.25 35.28 -8.52
N ALA A 788 21.97 36.41 -7.87
CA ALA A 788 21.23 37.51 -8.49
C ALA A 788 22.07 38.35 -9.45
N ASP A 789 21.42 38.78 -10.53
CA ASP A 789 21.80 39.78 -11.52
C ASP A 789 20.50 40.56 -11.77
N ARG A 790 20.27 41.61 -10.97
CA ARG A 790 18.96 42.24 -10.81
C ARG A 790 18.56 43.12 -11.98
N ASP A 791 19.50 43.76 -12.64
CA ASP A 791 19.26 44.65 -13.79
C ASP A 791 19.60 44.02 -15.14
N GLN A 792 20.12 42.79 -15.14
CA GLN A 792 20.26 41.91 -16.30
C GLN A 792 21.23 42.45 -17.35
N ASP A 793 22.27 43.16 -16.91
CA ASP A 793 23.33 43.65 -17.77
C ASP A 793 24.43 42.59 -18.02
N GLY A 794 24.36 41.47 -17.29
CA GLY A 794 25.25 40.32 -17.40
C GLY A 794 26.29 40.22 -16.28
N ILE A 795 26.36 41.19 -15.37
CA ILE A 795 27.22 41.17 -14.18
C ILE A 795 26.37 40.74 -12.97
N PRO A 796 26.76 39.70 -12.21
CA PRO A 796 26.07 39.37 -10.96
C PRO A 796 26.19 40.49 -9.92
N ASP A 797 25.15 40.70 -9.10
CA ASP A 797 25.05 41.78 -8.11
C ASP A 797 26.29 41.90 -7.20
N HIS A 798 26.88 40.75 -6.82
CA HIS A 798 28.04 40.74 -5.92
C HIS A 798 29.35 41.13 -6.60
N ILE A 799 29.42 41.03 -7.94
CA ILE A 799 30.52 41.55 -8.75
C ILE A 799 30.32 43.03 -9.00
N GLU A 800 29.10 43.48 -9.28
CA GLU A 800 28.77 44.90 -9.39
C GLU A 800 29.15 45.68 -8.12
N GLU A 801 28.82 45.14 -6.94
CA GLU A 801 29.26 45.71 -5.66
C GLU A 801 30.80 45.83 -5.56
N GLN A 802 31.56 44.94 -6.20
CA GLN A 802 33.03 44.97 -6.23
C GLN A 802 33.60 45.94 -7.27
N LEU A 803 32.90 46.11 -8.40
CA LEU A 803 33.19 47.11 -9.43
C LEU A 803 32.80 48.52 -8.97
N GLY A 804 31.87 48.62 -8.02
CA GLY A 804 31.31 49.89 -7.55
C GLY A 804 30.15 50.40 -8.39
N THR A 805 29.60 49.54 -9.24
CA THR A 805 28.35 49.77 -9.99
C THR A 805 27.15 49.45 -9.09
N ASN A 806 25.96 49.83 -9.52
CA ASN A 806 24.73 49.73 -8.76
C ASN A 806 23.89 48.55 -9.26
N PRO A 807 23.69 47.49 -8.44
CA PRO A 807 22.94 46.27 -8.80
C PRO A 807 21.43 46.42 -9.03
N GLN A 808 20.97 47.56 -9.48
CA GLN A 808 19.57 47.85 -9.81
C GLN A 808 19.46 48.68 -11.09
N LEU A 809 20.58 49.08 -11.67
CA LEU A 809 20.66 49.97 -12.83
C LEU A 809 21.63 49.35 -13.81
N SER A 810 21.11 48.89 -14.95
CA SER A 810 21.93 48.31 -16.02
C SER A 810 23.03 49.24 -16.56
N ASP A 811 22.92 50.54 -16.27
CA ASP A 811 23.86 51.61 -16.63
C ASP A 811 23.90 52.55 -15.40
N SER A 812 24.91 52.36 -14.56
CA SER A 812 25.01 52.97 -13.24
C SER A 812 25.30 54.45 -13.28
N ASP A 813 26.01 54.94 -14.30
CA ASP A 813 26.39 56.33 -14.46
C ASP A 813 25.54 57.09 -15.50
N ASN A 814 24.68 56.35 -16.21
CA ASN A 814 23.70 56.80 -17.19
C ASN A 814 24.37 57.49 -18.41
N ASP A 815 25.53 56.99 -18.85
CA ASP A 815 26.24 57.47 -20.04
C ASP A 815 25.74 56.82 -21.36
N GLY A 816 24.91 55.79 -21.25
CA GLY A 816 24.29 55.05 -22.34
C GLY A 816 24.98 53.73 -22.70
N ILE A 817 26.02 53.33 -21.96
CA ILE A 817 26.70 52.04 -22.06
C ILE A 817 26.33 51.22 -20.81
N PRO A 818 25.79 50.01 -20.95
CA PRO A 818 25.54 49.16 -19.77
C PRO A 818 26.81 48.81 -19.01
N ASP A 819 26.75 48.61 -17.69
CA ASP A 819 27.95 48.37 -16.86
C ASP A 819 28.73 47.11 -17.31
N GLY A 820 28.03 46.08 -17.81
CA GLY A 820 28.62 44.95 -18.52
C GLY A 820 29.42 45.29 -19.79
N ASP A 821 28.97 46.27 -20.57
CA ASP A 821 29.62 46.71 -21.80
C ASP A 821 30.67 47.80 -21.57
N GLU A 822 30.75 48.37 -20.36
CA GLU A 822 31.81 49.32 -19.98
C GLU A 822 33.20 48.68 -19.97
N ASP A 823 34.23 49.50 -20.13
CA ASP A 823 35.64 49.15 -19.99
C ASP A 823 36.20 49.95 -18.80
N THR A 824 35.95 49.44 -17.58
CA THR A 824 36.18 50.21 -16.35
C THR A 824 37.65 50.57 -16.14
N ASP A 825 38.59 49.72 -16.57
CA ASP A 825 40.02 49.96 -16.41
C ASP A 825 40.72 50.56 -17.65
N GLY A 826 40.05 50.58 -18.81
CA GLY A 826 40.51 51.18 -20.05
C GLY A 826 41.50 50.32 -20.85
N ASP A 827 41.51 49.00 -20.66
CA ASP A 827 42.40 48.09 -21.37
C ASP A 827 41.93 47.71 -22.79
N GLY A 828 40.68 48.07 -23.13
CA GLY A 828 40.00 47.82 -24.39
C GLY A 828 39.14 46.56 -24.43
N GLN A 829 38.96 45.85 -23.32
CA GLN A 829 37.98 44.79 -23.11
C GLN A 829 36.80 45.35 -22.31
N SER A 830 35.58 44.86 -22.56
CA SER A 830 34.46 45.22 -21.68
C SER A 830 34.47 44.36 -20.42
N ASN A 831 33.93 44.87 -19.32
CA ASN A 831 33.79 44.20 -18.03
C ASN A 831 33.20 42.79 -18.22
N LEU A 832 32.13 42.67 -19.01
CA LEU A 832 31.50 41.40 -19.32
C LEU A 832 32.40 40.46 -20.15
N ALA A 833 33.19 40.98 -21.09
CA ALA A 833 34.14 40.16 -21.85
C ALA A 833 35.28 39.67 -20.96
N GLU A 834 35.73 40.48 -20.02
CA GLU A 834 36.75 40.11 -19.06
C GLU A 834 36.26 39.04 -18.09
N ILE A 835 35.05 39.20 -17.55
CA ILE A 835 34.43 38.23 -16.65
C ILE A 835 34.08 36.93 -17.41
N LEU A 836 33.43 37.02 -18.57
CA LEU A 836 32.88 35.85 -19.27
C LEU A 836 33.87 35.18 -20.25
N VAL A 837 34.71 35.94 -20.95
CA VAL A 837 35.45 35.41 -22.11
C VAL A 837 36.92 35.16 -21.78
N THR A 838 37.58 36.10 -21.12
CA THR A 838 39.04 36.05 -20.93
C THR A 838 39.50 35.76 -19.50
N GLY A 839 38.64 35.95 -18.50
CA GLY A 839 38.91 35.72 -17.08
C GLY A 839 39.93 36.72 -16.51
N THR A 840 39.91 37.96 -17.01
CA THR A 840 40.76 39.05 -16.54
C THR A 840 40.04 39.89 -15.47
N ASP A 841 40.76 40.79 -14.78
CA ASP A 841 40.19 41.58 -13.67
C ASP A 841 39.76 42.94 -14.24
N PRO A 842 38.45 43.26 -14.31
CA PRO A 842 37.96 44.48 -14.96
C PRO A 842 38.38 45.81 -14.31
N ARG A 843 39.15 45.74 -13.22
CA ARG A 843 39.64 46.92 -12.48
C ARG A 843 41.15 47.04 -12.54
N ASP A 844 41.85 46.14 -13.21
CA ASP A 844 43.30 46.12 -13.31
C ASP A 844 43.76 46.10 -14.76
N LEU A 845 44.08 47.29 -15.27
CA LEU A 845 44.65 47.53 -16.61
C LEU A 845 45.83 46.60 -16.97
N SER A 846 46.52 46.03 -15.98
CA SER A 846 47.63 45.09 -16.21
C SER A 846 47.18 43.65 -16.45
N SER A 847 46.00 43.27 -15.92
CA SER A 847 45.30 42.00 -16.09
C SER A 847 44.56 42.00 -17.42
N ARG A 848 45.25 41.59 -18.50
CA ARG A 848 44.63 41.52 -19.84
C ARG A 848 45.00 40.27 -20.60
N PHE A 849 44.15 39.87 -21.53
CA PHE A 849 44.45 38.71 -22.36
C PHE A 849 45.69 38.97 -23.24
N ALA A 850 46.74 38.16 -23.06
CA ALA A 850 48.01 38.35 -23.76
C ALA A 850 48.35 37.15 -24.66
N LEU A 851 48.38 37.38 -25.98
CA LEU A 851 49.02 36.51 -26.95
C LEU A 851 50.50 36.87 -27.08
N THR A 852 51.37 36.04 -26.51
CA THR A 852 52.82 36.22 -26.63
C THR A 852 53.36 35.54 -27.87
N VAL A 853 54.15 36.25 -28.67
CA VAL A 853 54.84 35.72 -29.85
C VAL A 853 56.33 35.73 -29.59
N ALA A 854 56.98 34.57 -29.63
CA ALA A 854 58.41 34.40 -29.48
C ALA A 854 59.02 33.63 -30.66
N ALA A 855 60.34 33.71 -30.84
CA ALA A 855 61.03 32.80 -31.76
C ALA A 855 61.03 31.38 -31.19
N SER A 856 60.80 30.37 -32.03
CA SER A 856 60.82 28.97 -31.60
C SER A 856 62.22 28.59 -31.12
N PRO A 857 62.38 28.07 -29.88
CA PRO A 857 63.68 27.68 -29.35
C PRO A 857 64.18 26.35 -29.94
N THR A 858 63.30 25.56 -30.54
CA THR A 858 63.58 24.21 -31.06
C THR A 858 63.65 24.16 -32.58
N THR A 859 62.97 25.06 -33.29
CA THR A 859 62.91 25.06 -34.76
C THR A 859 63.33 26.43 -35.33
N PRO A 860 64.51 26.53 -35.97
CA PRO A 860 64.98 27.80 -36.55
C PRO A 860 64.00 28.35 -37.59
N GLY A 861 63.55 29.60 -37.39
CA GLY A 861 62.68 30.33 -38.32
C GLY A 861 61.18 30.28 -38.01
N GLU A 862 60.73 29.42 -37.10
CA GLU A 862 59.33 29.38 -36.66
C GLU A 862 59.05 30.31 -35.47
N PHE A 863 57.76 30.64 -35.30
CA PHE A 863 57.26 31.37 -34.14
C PHE A 863 56.62 30.40 -33.14
N LEU A 864 56.78 30.69 -31.85
CA LEU A 864 56.06 30.05 -30.76
C LEU A 864 55.05 31.06 -30.20
N LEU A 865 53.77 30.71 -30.31
CA LEU A 865 52.65 31.46 -29.76
C LEU A 865 52.29 30.88 -28.39
N SER A 866 52.13 31.74 -27.39
CA SER A 866 51.78 31.36 -26.02
C SER A 866 50.66 32.24 -25.51
N TYR A 867 49.58 31.63 -25.02
CA TYR A 867 48.41 32.35 -24.50
C TYR A 867 47.69 31.53 -23.42
N PRO A 868 47.11 32.19 -22.39
CA PRO A 868 46.28 31.49 -21.40
C PRO A 868 45.01 30.99 -22.07
N THR A 869 44.47 29.87 -21.57
CA THR A 869 43.18 29.34 -22.04
C THR A 869 42.29 29.02 -20.86
N LEU A 870 41.00 29.30 -21.01
CA LEU A 870 39.94 28.93 -20.09
C LEU A 870 39.16 27.74 -20.66
N LEU A 871 38.65 26.87 -19.78
CA LEU A 871 37.77 25.78 -20.18
C LEU A 871 36.46 26.34 -20.79
N GLY A 872 35.89 25.61 -21.75
CA GLY A 872 34.64 26.00 -22.42
C GLY A 872 34.78 27.14 -23.45
N ARG A 873 35.98 27.66 -23.72
CA ARG A 873 36.22 28.69 -24.75
C ARG A 873 36.98 28.07 -25.92
N THR A 874 36.69 28.52 -27.14
CA THR A 874 37.42 28.14 -28.35
C THR A 874 38.35 29.28 -28.75
N TYR A 875 39.61 28.93 -28.98
CA TYR A 875 40.68 29.86 -29.33
C TYR A 875 41.07 29.66 -30.79
N THR A 876 40.60 30.55 -31.66
CA THR A 876 40.95 30.53 -33.07
C THR A 876 42.08 31.53 -33.33
N ILE A 877 43.25 31.02 -33.70
CA ILE A 877 44.41 31.84 -34.04
C ILE A 877 44.30 32.20 -35.51
N PHE A 878 44.34 33.50 -35.80
CA PHE A 878 44.41 34.02 -37.15
C PHE A 878 45.79 34.61 -37.42
N ARG A 879 46.25 34.46 -38.66
CA ARG A 879 47.44 35.13 -39.20
C ARG A 879 47.04 36.15 -40.26
N SER A 880 47.76 37.26 -40.29
CA SER A 880 47.75 38.20 -41.40
C SER A 880 49.18 38.62 -41.77
N ASN A 881 49.38 39.01 -43.03
CA ASN A 881 50.63 39.64 -43.48
C ASN A 881 50.49 41.17 -43.63
N ASP A 882 49.27 41.71 -43.56
CA ASP A 882 48.95 43.10 -43.88
C ASP A 882 47.95 43.76 -42.91
N LEU A 883 47.60 43.08 -41.81
CA LEU A 883 46.61 43.46 -40.79
C LEU A 883 45.15 43.58 -41.28
N SER A 884 44.89 43.32 -42.56
CA SER A 884 43.55 43.43 -43.16
C SER A 884 42.99 42.07 -43.57
N ASN A 885 43.82 41.22 -44.16
CA ASN A 885 43.45 39.88 -44.61
C ASN A 885 43.88 38.86 -43.55
N TRP A 886 42.92 38.33 -42.80
CA TRP A 886 43.14 37.37 -41.72
C TRP A 886 42.73 35.97 -42.16
N GLN A 887 43.59 34.98 -41.95
CA GLN A 887 43.32 33.57 -42.22
C GLN A 887 43.48 32.73 -40.95
N PRO A 888 42.55 31.79 -40.67
CA PRO A 888 42.68 30.91 -39.51
C PRO A 888 43.88 29.96 -39.69
N VAL A 889 44.66 29.79 -38.62
CA VAL A 889 45.85 28.93 -38.56
C VAL A 889 45.56 27.69 -37.71
N SER A 890 44.85 27.87 -36.60
CA SER A 890 44.41 26.80 -35.71
C SER A 890 43.12 27.22 -35.01
N SER A 891 42.37 26.24 -34.54
CA SER A 891 41.25 26.44 -33.63
C SER A 891 41.29 25.32 -32.60
N ASN A 892 41.45 25.68 -31.34
CA ASN A 892 41.63 24.73 -30.24
C ASN A 892 40.68 25.08 -29.09
N VAL A 893 40.13 24.07 -28.44
CA VAL A 893 39.37 24.24 -27.19
C VAL A 893 40.35 24.54 -26.06
N GLY A 894 39.98 25.46 -25.17
CA GLY A 894 40.80 25.82 -24.03
C GLY A 894 40.94 24.69 -23.01
N THR A 895 42.06 24.68 -22.31
CA THR A 895 42.48 23.59 -21.41
C THR A 895 42.64 24.03 -19.96
N GLY A 896 42.31 25.30 -19.65
CA GLY A 896 42.60 25.90 -18.34
C GLY A 896 44.09 26.21 -18.10
N ARG A 897 44.96 25.94 -19.09
CA ARG A 897 46.42 26.12 -19.02
C ARG A 897 46.92 27.01 -20.14
N ILE A 898 48.19 27.43 -20.02
CA ILE A 898 48.88 28.11 -21.13
C ILE A 898 49.01 27.14 -22.30
N HIS A 899 48.48 27.54 -23.46
CA HIS A 899 48.60 26.79 -24.70
C HIS A 899 49.79 27.28 -25.52
N LEU A 900 50.53 26.34 -26.11
CA LEU A 900 51.69 26.61 -26.95
C LEU A 900 51.42 26.14 -28.38
N LEU A 901 51.57 27.04 -29.35
CA LEU A 901 51.37 26.75 -30.77
C LEU A 901 52.58 27.18 -31.60
N SER A 902 53.18 26.24 -32.33
CA SER A 902 54.21 26.55 -33.31
C SER A 902 53.59 26.98 -34.64
N ALA A 903 54.06 28.09 -35.19
CA ALA A 903 53.62 28.63 -36.47
C ALA A 903 54.80 28.88 -37.41
N ALA A 904 54.84 28.15 -38.53
CA ALA A 904 55.88 28.30 -39.56
C ALA A 904 55.81 29.68 -40.23
N PRO A 905 56.95 30.30 -40.61
CA PRO A 905 56.95 31.61 -41.26
C PRO A 905 56.31 31.54 -42.65
N ASP A 906 55.65 32.61 -43.12
CA ASP A 906 55.26 32.70 -44.54
C ASP A 906 56.48 33.15 -45.36
N PRO A 907 57.06 32.28 -46.21
CA PRO A 907 58.26 32.60 -46.97
C PRO A 907 58.06 33.72 -48.00
N ARG A 908 56.81 34.13 -48.27
CA ARG A 908 56.47 35.19 -49.23
C ARG A 908 56.24 36.55 -48.56
N SER A 909 56.29 36.64 -47.24
CA SER A 909 56.05 37.86 -46.49
C SER A 909 57.26 38.25 -45.64
N SER A 910 57.54 39.55 -45.54
CA SER A 910 58.55 40.08 -44.62
C SER A 910 58.06 40.20 -43.17
N SER A 911 56.75 40.03 -42.96
CA SER A 911 56.08 40.27 -41.67
C SER A 911 54.93 39.28 -41.47
N SER A 912 54.69 38.86 -40.23
CA SER A 912 53.50 38.08 -39.86
C SER A 912 52.90 38.64 -38.58
N PHE A 913 51.59 38.86 -38.60
CA PHE A 913 50.79 39.32 -37.48
C PHE A 913 49.88 38.18 -37.03
N PHE A 914 49.63 38.10 -35.74
CA PHE A 914 48.74 37.10 -35.16
C PHE A 914 47.70 37.81 -34.31
N ARG A 915 46.48 37.28 -34.33
CA ARG A 915 45.44 37.61 -33.36
C ARG A 915 44.77 36.33 -32.92
N VAL A 916 44.21 36.36 -31.73
CA VAL A 916 43.34 35.31 -31.23
C VAL A 916 41.91 35.82 -31.24
N GLU A 917 41.00 34.98 -31.68
CA GLU A 917 39.59 35.14 -31.43
C GLU A 917 39.22 34.13 -30.34
N VAL A 918 38.69 34.64 -29.24
CA VAL A 918 38.19 33.82 -28.15
C VAL A 918 36.69 33.80 -28.29
N THR A 919 36.11 32.64 -28.52
CA THR A 919 34.66 32.47 -28.60
C THR A 919 34.17 31.61 -27.46
N MET A 920 33.08 32.06 -26.85
CA MET A 920 32.23 31.25 -26.00
C MET A 920 30.96 30.98 -26.81
N GLU A 921 30.61 29.71 -27.08
CA GLU A 921 29.32 29.45 -27.72
C GLU A 921 28.22 29.76 -26.70
N ARG A 922 27.25 30.56 -27.14
CA ARG A 922 26.02 30.90 -26.41
C ARG A 922 24.97 29.82 -26.62
#